data_AF-A0A942VI42-F1
#
_entry.id   AF-A0A942VI42-F1
#
_cell.length_a   1.000
_cell.length_b   1.000
_cell.length_c   1.000
_cell.angle_alpha   90.00
_cell.angle_beta   90.00
_cell.angle_gamma   90.00
#
_symmetry.space_group_name_H-M   'P 1'
#
loop_
_entity.id
_entity.type
_entity.pdbx_description
1 polymer ?
#
loop_
_entity_poly.entity_id
_entity_poly.type
_entity_poly.pdbx_seq_one_letter_code
_entity_poly.pdbx_strand_id
1 'polypeptide(L)'
;MSKDNLTHSEKYIKKTNRIILAIGIASLLIFIFGVFLLIKSNQVQDDFEEPVFTDNADVFGDMSAPTLNQNIEFATMEGEIPLTTTPDPVLMGQVVLGTDAKNVLTLGTNGKASIKIDSVELADPPADGFVFQSGCDGKTLTGDETCHITMSWAPVIAGNVQNNFIISWYELNLGENNVKSAKVPVSGNAVTKEDCKLCENVPVSETTAAGGTPKAVRYAIGPDGKILGIIDEDGYVRDADGNIIGRVGADGMIRDADGNIIGVAENRRAVYDEFGNLIGYVNPDGTVVDLDGNVIGRVLPDGTVVDMNGKVIGRAVETGFVYDKDGNIIGRVLPDGTVVDMDGNVIGRVMPDGSVVDLNGNVIGNITKPGRVAVDANGKVLGVVMPDGSVVDANGNVIGYVDENGNIVSKNSALQGKKLRVAYDANGNIIGYVDENGNLLDINGNIIGKMREDGTIVDLNGNVIGYVGEEVQFDENGNIIGAVVNLSKLPITPQGTLLGILQNDGSIENSAKQVVGRALPNGLVKDVNGSKIVAKMVNGGFVVGFGCKQLGYLDKDGLIKKGNEDTKLRITPEGIVLDAEGKYAGEVLKKGPVFDNRCRFLGTVDNTGIVKDNDNRYVGCVNPDGSVLDEKGDYIGHVARQGAAVDYDGKYLGRIDNQNRVVNDAKLPVGCVGLSGDVFNNEGVYIGRVVGKKYAFDFDGNYINLVDEDAKVKIYGKKSAELSPNNLVLDENNQIIGVALDADTAVVNARGNVMGILFPDGNIYSGKGISQGKIRNNGLGFYGSTIGAGLPRGEVINLRGENVGVAYQNGEVFSRYGDRLGYLDGRGKFFNHKNEYQGAVVRQGAAVGYDGSYLGYVAADGTVIDLNGKTAGKVTHDEKVADDKGRIVGEVIPENTIIDIWGNYKGFLNSLGDITDIKGEVVTAVLPGGSTDNNLSVVKTGVVIDFGGNPVGVVRPDGAVANSANVVIGRALSDGNVVSVAGKLIGEVVDGDIVIGNNDKVVGYVLFDGKIIGKDDSIIGRSLSGGLAIDLKDGILGKIYKIGASILGNDGSYKGRLAYDGSVIDVEGKNIGYVKSNGSFIDLDKKVAGYVLQEVAKNRRN
;
A
#
# COMPACT_ATOMS: atom_id res chain seq x y z
N MET A 1 79.86 27.57 -11.40
CA MET A 1 79.92 26.24 -10.75
C MET A 1 78.56 25.56 -10.93
N SER A 2 78.61 24.32 -11.45
CA SER A 2 77.54 23.38 -11.84
C SER A 2 76.18 23.90 -12.32
N LYS A 3 75.96 23.82 -13.64
CA LYS A 3 74.64 23.74 -14.27
C LYS A 3 74.18 22.28 -14.18
N ASP A 4 73.18 21.98 -13.37
CA ASP A 4 72.47 20.70 -13.48
C ASP A 4 71.28 20.85 -14.43
N ASN A 5 71.35 20.11 -15.54
CA ASN A 5 70.28 19.95 -16.51
C ASN A 5 69.20 19.04 -15.91
N LEU A 6 68.11 19.64 -15.43
CA LEU A 6 66.92 18.91 -14.97
C LEU A 6 66.26 18.14 -16.13
N THR A 7 65.86 16.91 -15.86
CA THR A 7 65.27 15.97 -16.83
C THR A 7 63.84 16.37 -17.20
N HIS A 8 63.34 15.91 -18.36
CA HIS A 8 62.00 16.24 -18.88
C HIS A 8 60.84 15.96 -17.88
N SER A 9 61.04 15.04 -16.93
CA SER A 9 60.07 14.69 -15.88
C SER A 9 59.91 15.81 -14.83
N GLU A 10 61.01 16.46 -14.43
CA GLU A 10 61.00 17.48 -13.37
C GLU A 10 60.38 18.81 -13.83
N LYS A 11 60.50 19.13 -15.13
CA LYS A 11 59.77 20.25 -15.74
C LYS A 11 58.26 20.03 -15.77
N TYR A 12 57.80 18.79 -15.93
CA TYR A 12 56.38 18.45 -15.95
C TYR A 12 55.77 18.55 -14.54
N ILE A 13 56.44 18.00 -13.53
CA ILE A 13 55.99 18.07 -12.13
C ILE A 13 55.92 19.53 -11.64
N LYS A 14 56.89 20.38 -11.99
CA LYS A 14 56.82 21.82 -11.64
C LYS A 14 55.69 22.57 -12.33
N LYS A 15 55.31 22.17 -13.55
CA LYS A 15 54.18 22.77 -14.30
C LYS A 15 52.84 22.30 -13.72
N THR A 16 52.70 21.01 -13.42
CA THR A 16 51.50 20.43 -12.80
C THR A 16 51.28 20.96 -11.38
N ASN A 17 52.32 21.08 -10.56
CA ASN A 17 52.20 21.64 -9.21
C ASN A 17 51.82 23.14 -9.23
N ARG A 18 52.24 23.90 -10.26
CA ARG A 18 51.78 25.28 -10.45
C ARG A 18 50.30 25.36 -10.83
N ILE A 19 49.80 24.41 -11.62
CA ILE A 19 48.38 24.35 -12.01
C ILE A 19 47.52 23.94 -10.81
N ILE A 20 47.93 22.92 -10.05
CA ILE A 20 47.23 22.49 -8.83
C ILE A 20 47.21 23.62 -7.79
N LEU A 21 48.31 24.35 -7.63
CA LEU A 21 48.37 25.50 -6.74
C LEU A 21 47.45 26.64 -7.21
N ALA A 22 47.37 26.91 -8.51
CA ALA A 22 46.48 27.92 -9.07
C ALA A 22 44.99 27.56 -8.89
N ILE A 23 44.63 26.29 -9.11
CA ILE A 23 43.27 25.78 -8.87
C ILE A 23 42.94 25.85 -7.36
N GLY A 24 43.89 25.46 -6.49
CA GLY A 24 43.71 25.56 -5.04
C GLY A 24 43.49 26.99 -4.56
N ILE A 25 44.23 27.97 -5.10
CA ILE A 25 44.05 29.39 -4.77
C ILE A 25 42.71 29.90 -5.31
N ALA A 26 42.29 29.52 -6.52
CA ALA A 26 41.00 29.91 -7.08
C ALA A 26 39.83 29.35 -6.25
N SER A 27 39.87 28.07 -5.86
CA SER A 27 38.86 27.45 -5.01
C SER A 27 38.81 28.08 -3.60
N LEU A 28 39.97 28.43 -3.04
CA LEU A 28 40.04 29.14 -1.76
C LEU A 28 39.45 30.55 -1.86
N LEU A 29 39.69 31.27 -2.95
CA LEU A 29 39.10 32.60 -3.18
C LEU A 29 37.58 32.54 -3.34
N ILE A 30 37.05 31.52 -4.04
CA ILE A 30 35.60 31.29 -4.16
C ILE A 30 35.01 30.95 -2.79
N PHE A 31 35.67 30.10 -2.01
CA PHE A 31 35.25 29.77 -0.66
C PHE A 31 35.25 31.00 0.26
N ILE A 32 36.30 31.82 0.23
CA ILE A 32 36.39 33.07 1.00
C ILE A 32 35.32 34.07 0.53
N PHE A 33 35.00 34.15 -0.76
CA PHE A 33 33.92 34.99 -1.27
C PHE A 33 32.54 34.52 -0.79
N GLY A 34 32.31 33.20 -0.75
CA GLY A 34 31.10 32.61 -0.17
C GLY A 34 30.98 32.87 1.33
N VAL A 35 32.08 32.75 2.07
CA VAL A 35 32.14 33.10 3.50
C VAL A 35 31.95 34.60 3.72
N PHE A 36 32.47 35.46 2.83
CA PHE A 36 32.25 36.90 2.90
C PHE A 36 30.79 37.29 2.63
N LEU A 37 30.10 36.60 1.71
CA LEU A 37 28.66 36.76 1.51
C LEU A 37 27.85 36.31 2.73
N LEU A 38 28.26 35.23 3.39
CA LEU A 38 27.66 34.76 4.64
C LEU A 38 27.91 35.73 5.82
N ILE A 39 29.08 36.34 5.90
CA ILE A 39 29.41 37.30 6.97
C ILE A 39 28.76 38.68 6.72
N LYS A 40 28.46 39.03 5.47
CA LYS A 40 27.69 40.25 5.14
C LYS A 40 26.18 40.12 5.34
N SER A 41 25.67 38.93 5.58
CA SER A 41 24.26 38.72 5.89
C SER A 41 24.09 38.60 7.39
N ASN A 42 24.02 39.75 8.09
CA ASN A 42 23.23 39.78 9.31
C ASN A 42 22.75 41.18 9.68
N GLN A 43 21.55 41.16 10.28
CA GLN A 43 20.78 42.25 10.90
C GLN A 43 19.85 43.01 9.94
N VAL A 44 18.70 42.39 9.64
CA VAL A 44 17.44 43.14 9.70
C VAL A 44 16.56 42.46 10.76
N GLN A 45 16.26 43.27 11.76
CA GLN A 45 15.32 43.07 12.83
C GLN A 45 13.95 43.43 12.26
N ASP A 46 13.05 42.46 12.13
CA ASP A 46 11.64 42.75 11.86
C ASP A 46 10.87 42.55 13.17
N ASP A 47 10.75 43.65 13.89
CA ASP A 47 9.73 43.86 14.90
C ASP A 47 8.36 43.85 14.19
N PHE A 48 7.45 43.01 14.70
CA PHE A 48 6.05 43.03 14.33
C PHE A 48 5.39 44.24 14.99
N GLU A 49 4.98 45.23 14.20
CA GLU A 49 4.00 46.24 14.60
C GLU A 49 3.07 46.60 13.43
N GLU A 50 1.77 46.60 13.73
CA GLU A 50 0.64 46.86 12.82
C GLU A 50 0.68 48.25 12.18
N PRO A 51 -0.02 48.45 11.04
CA PRO A 51 -0.55 49.77 10.71
C PRO A 51 -2.08 49.76 10.67
N VAL A 52 -2.66 50.42 11.66
CA VAL A 52 -3.85 51.25 11.50
C VAL A 52 -3.38 52.57 10.88
N PHE A 53 -4.13 53.17 9.94
CA PHE A 53 -4.58 54.57 10.03
C PHE A 53 -5.40 55.02 8.82
N THR A 54 -6.32 55.91 9.19
CA THR A 54 -7.40 56.63 8.54
C THR A 54 -6.95 57.80 7.65
N ASP A 55 -7.91 58.22 6.81
CA ASP A 55 -8.23 59.59 6.37
C ASP A 55 -7.28 60.40 5.46
N ASN A 56 -7.76 60.50 4.21
CA ASN A 56 -8.22 61.71 3.50
C ASN A 56 -7.25 62.80 3.01
N ALA A 57 -7.63 63.22 1.79
CA ALA A 57 -7.57 64.54 1.19
C ALA A 57 -6.28 64.93 0.45
N ASP A 58 -6.42 65.06 -0.88
CA ASP A 58 -6.21 66.37 -1.50
C ASP A 58 -7.03 66.56 -2.80
N VAL A 59 -7.98 67.50 -2.67
CA VAL A 59 -8.26 68.65 -3.58
C VAL A 59 -9.15 68.49 -4.83
N PHE A 60 -10.40 68.94 -4.66
CA PHE A 60 -11.25 69.86 -5.46
C PHE A 60 -11.17 69.82 -7.01
N GLY A 61 -12.25 69.75 -7.80
CA GLY A 61 -13.64 70.15 -7.61
C GLY A 61 -13.97 71.38 -8.45
N ASP A 62 -14.93 71.28 -9.39
CA ASP A 62 -15.85 72.41 -9.66
C ASP A 62 -17.17 71.95 -10.31
N MET A 63 -18.26 72.53 -9.82
CA MET A 63 -19.65 72.29 -10.19
C MET A 63 -20.16 73.41 -11.09
N SER A 64 -21.11 73.10 -11.99
CA SER A 64 -22.23 74.03 -12.27
C SER A 64 -23.41 73.32 -12.95
N ALA A 65 -24.58 73.40 -12.31
CA ALA A 65 -25.92 73.21 -12.88
C ALA A 65 -26.50 74.61 -13.23
N PRO A 66 -27.74 74.82 -13.77
CA PRO A 66 -28.83 73.88 -14.13
C PRO A 66 -29.53 74.18 -15.50
N THR A 67 -30.49 73.35 -15.95
CA THR A 67 -31.87 73.72 -16.43
C THR A 67 -32.53 72.74 -17.43
N LEU A 68 -33.72 72.30 -17.03
CA LEU A 68 -35.03 72.22 -17.73
C LEU A 68 -35.20 71.55 -19.12
N ASN A 69 -35.96 70.45 -19.09
CA ASN A 69 -37.08 70.02 -19.97
C ASN A 69 -37.10 70.48 -21.44
N GLN A 70 -37.07 69.49 -22.35
CA GLN A 70 -38.16 69.29 -23.33
C GLN A 70 -38.14 67.89 -23.96
N ASN A 71 -39.29 67.22 -23.83
CA ASN A 71 -39.86 66.09 -24.58
C ASN A 71 -39.17 65.65 -25.88
N ILE A 72 -39.13 64.33 -26.14
CA ILE A 72 -39.99 63.66 -27.14
C ILE A 72 -39.71 62.13 -27.17
N GLU A 73 -40.81 61.40 -27.03
CA GLU A 73 -41.22 60.08 -27.55
C GLU A 73 -40.24 58.94 -27.88
N PHE A 74 -40.73 57.77 -27.45
CA PHE A 74 -40.26 56.41 -27.62
C PHE A 74 -39.97 56.00 -29.06
N ALA A 75 -38.81 55.35 -29.24
CA ALA A 75 -38.64 54.30 -30.23
C ALA A 75 -38.44 52.97 -29.49
N THR A 76 -39.39 52.05 -29.68
CA THR A 76 -39.28 50.65 -29.29
C THR A 76 -38.27 49.95 -30.19
N MET A 77 -37.21 49.39 -29.59
CA MET A 77 -36.46 48.29 -30.19
C MET A 77 -36.22 47.21 -29.14
N GLU A 78 -36.66 46.01 -29.49
CA GLU A 78 -36.57 44.77 -28.74
C GLU A 78 -35.11 44.49 -28.32
N GLY A 79 -34.85 44.64 -27.02
CA GLY A 79 -33.66 44.15 -26.34
C GLY A 79 -34.11 43.48 -25.06
N GLU A 80 -33.62 42.27 -24.80
CA GLU A 80 -33.94 41.52 -23.58
C GLU A 80 -33.45 42.31 -22.37
N ILE A 81 -34.36 42.60 -21.43
CA ILE A 81 -34.05 43.40 -20.24
C ILE A 81 -32.99 42.64 -19.41
N PRO A 82 -31.82 43.24 -19.12
CA PRO A 82 -30.76 42.56 -18.40
C PRO A 82 -31.11 42.26 -16.94
N LEU A 83 -32.01 43.03 -16.31
CA LEU A 83 -32.51 42.76 -14.96
C LEU A 83 -33.43 41.53 -14.94
N THR A 84 -33.14 40.57 -14.06
CA THR A 84 -33.99 39.40 -13.78
C THR A 84 -34.57 39.49 -12.38
N THR A 85 -35.85 39.12 -12.22
CA THR A 85 -36.60 39.18 -10.96
C THR A 85 -37.20 37.79 -10.66
N THR A 86 -36.90 37.23 -9.48
CA THR A 86 -37.41 35.91 -9.09
C THR A 86 -37.82 35.89 -7.62
N PRO A 87 -39.07 35.50 -7.29
CA PRO A 87 -40.19 35.21 -8.19
C PRO A 87 -40.87 36.48 -8.77
N ASP A 88 -41.43 36.40 -9.98
CA ASP A 88 -42.25 37.45 -10.60
C ASP A 88 -43.51 36.82 -11.25
N PRO A 89 -44.72 36.96 -10.65
CA PRO A 89 -45.04 37.77 -9.48
C PRO A 89 -44.67 37.11 -8.14
N VAL A 90 -44.54 37.91 -7.09
CA VAL A 90 -44.35 37.44 -5.70
C VAL A 90 -45.70 37.07 -5.08
N LEU A 91 -45.86 35.80 -4.69
CA LEU A 91 -47.08 35.30 -4.06
C LEU A 91 -46.86 35.09 -2.56
N MET A 92 -47.56 35.86 -1.72
CA MET A 92 -47.58 35.70 -0.25
C MET A 92 -48.54 34.60 0.20
N GLY A 93 -49.32 34.03 -0.73
CA GLY A 93 -50.25 32.93 -0.45
C GLY A 93 -51.48 33.33 0.37
N GLN A 94 -52.15 32.32 0.93
CA GLN A 94 -53.28 32.49 1.84
C GLN A 94 -52.76 32.54 3.28
N VAL A 95 -52.97 33.65 3.98
CA VAL A 95 -52.45 33.90 5.34
C VAL A 95 -53.61 33.98 6.32
N VAL A 96 -53.54 33.23 7.42
CA VAL A 96 -54.58 33.25 8.45
C VAL A 96 -54.34 34.45 9.38
N LEU A 97 -55.38 35.21 9.72
CA LEU A 97 -55.26 36.33 10.66
C LEU A 97 -54.57 35.90 11.97
N GLY A 98 -53.52 36.62 12.37
CA GLY A 98 -52.68 36.30 13.52
C GLY A 98 -51.43 35.45 13.22
N THR A 99 -51.17 35.12 11.96
CA THR A 99 -49.91 34.49 11.47
C THR A 99 -49.14 35.44 10.55
N ASP A 100 -47.84 35.21 10.35
CA ASP A 100 -47.00 35.97 9.43
C ASP A 100 -46.59 35.13 8.20
N ALA A 101 -46.60 35.76 7.03
CA ALA A 101 -46.04 35.20 5.80
C ALA A 101 -44.77 35.96 5.41
N LYS A 102 -43.71 35.22 5.06
CA LYS A 102 -42.43 35.79 4.61
C LYS A 102 -42.12 35.31 3.20
N ASN A 103 -41.55 36.21 2.39
CA ASN A 103 -41.08 35.88 1.05
C ASN A 103 -39.82 36.71 0.73
N VAL A 104 -39.08 36.30 -0.28
CA VAL A 104 -37.86 36.99 -0.72
C VAL A 104 -37.92 37.16 -2.24
N LEU A 105 -37.83 38.42 -2.69
CA LEU A 105 -37.67 38.75 -4.10
C LEU A 105 -36.18 38.95 -4.39
N THR A 106 -35.65 38.19 -5.34
CA THR A 106 -34.25 38.27 -5.76
C THR A 106 -34.15 39.04 -7.06
N LEU A 107 -33.29 40.07 -7.08
CA LEU A 107 -32.89 40.79 -8.29
C LEU A 107 -31.52 40.29 -8.74
N GLY A 108 -31.39 39.97 -10.03
CA GLY A 108 -30.15 39.52 -10.65
C GLY A 108 -29.97 40.13 -12.04
N THR A 109 -28.95 39.69 -12.76
CA THR A 109 -28.78 40.01 -14.18
C THR A 109 -28.72 38.74 -15.02
N ASN A 110 -29.18 38.79 -16.27
CA ASN A 110 -29.05 37.69 -17.23
C ASN A 110 -27.63 37.55 -17.83
N GLY A 111 -26.65 38.25 -17.25
CA GLY A 111 -25.24 38.22 -17.65
C GLY A 111 -24.89 39.02 -18.90
N LYS A 112 -25.87 39.60 -19.62
CA LYS A 112 -25.63 40.35 -20.86
C LYS A 112 -25.16 41.79 -20.62
N ALA A 113 -25.49 42.39 -19.48
CA ALA A 113 -25.03 43.72 -19.08
C ALA A 113 -24.97 43.86 -17.55
N SER A 114 -23.99 44.62 -17.07
CA SER A 114 -23.89 45.03 -15.68
C SER A 114 -24.86 46.17 -15.38
N ILE A 115 -25.66 46.03 -14.33
CA ILE A 115 -26.69 47.01 -13.96
C ILE A 115 -26.43 47.55 -12.56
N LYS A 116 -26.92 48.75 -12.26
CA LYS A 116 -26.97 49.31 -10.91
C LYS A 116 -28.41 49.63 -10.54
N ILE A 117 -28.83 49.16 -9.38
CA ILE A 117 -30.16 49.41 -8.81
C ILE A 117 -30.13 50.79 -8.17
N ASP A 118 -31.01 51.67 -8.63
CA ASP A 118 -31.17 53.03 -8.13
C ASP A 118 -32.05 53.04 -6.87
N SER A 119 -33.24 52.45 -6.96
CA SER A 119 -34.16 52.32 -5.82
C SER A 119 -35.14 51.16 -5.97
N VAL A 120 -35.63 50.66 -4.85
CA VAL A 120 -36.74 49.71 -4.74
C VAL A 120 -37.85 50.32 -3.87
N GLU A 121 -39.00 50.59 -4.47
CA GLU A 121 -40.15 51.20 -3.78
C GLU A 121 -41.45 50.43 -4.04
N LEU A 122 -42.49 50.64 -3.23
CA LEU A 122 -43.83 50.14 -3.52
C LEU A 122 -44.63 51.20 -4.29
N ALA A 123 -45.44 50.75 -5.26
CA ALA A 123 -46.28 51.63 -6.07
C ALA A 123 -47.35 52.35 -5.26
N ASP A 124 -47.89 51.69 -4.22
CA ASP A 124 -48.84 52.23 -3.26
C ASP A 124 -48.32 52.06 -1.82
N PRO A 125 -48.76 52.87 -0.83
CA PRO A 125 -48.41 52.65 0.57
C PRO A 125 -48.71 51.21 1.03
N PRO A 126 -47.83 50.60 1.86
CA PRO A 126 -48.00 49.21 2.29
C PRO A 126 -49.31 49.03 3.08
N ALA A 127 -50.01 47.92 2.83
CA ALA A 127 -51.17 47.53 3.62
C ALA A 127 -50.77 47.24 5.08
N ASP A 128 -51.73 47.38 6.01
CA ASP A 128 -51.47 47.16 7.43
C ASP A 128 -50.83 45.79 7.70
N GLY A 129 -49.68 45.82 8.38
CA GLY A 129 -48.88 44.63 8.71
C GLY A 129 -47.90 44.17 7.61
N PHE A 130 -47.81 44.85 6.46
CA PHE A 130 -46.81 44.58 5.43
C PHE A 130 -45.54 45.42 5.66
N VAL A 131 -44.39 44.76 5.73
CA VAL A 131 -43.07 45.40 5.88
C VAL A 131 -42.09 44.74 4.90
N PHE A 132 -41.23 45.53 4.27
CA PHE A 132 -40.12 45.03 3.46
C PHE A 132 -38.83 45.76 3.79
N GLN A 133 -37.70 45.12 3.49
CA GLN A 133 -36.37 45.69 3.60
C GLN A 133 -35.63 45.44 2.28
N SER A 134 -35.24 46.51 1.59
CA SER A 134 -34.40 46.43 0.39
C SER A 134 -32.94 46.33 0.79
N GLY A 135 -32.30 45.21 0.46
CA GLY A 135 -30.84 45.08 0.48
C GLY A 135 -30.20 45.42 -0.87
N CYS A 136 -30.95 46.05 -1.77
CA CYS A 136 -30.62 46.23 -3.18
C CYS A 136 -30.34 47.67 -3.59
N ASP A 137 -30.79 48.67 -2.81
CA ASP A 137 -30.67 50.08 -3.19
C ASP A 137 -29.19 50.50 -3.33
N GLY A 138 -28.84 51.09 -4.49
CA GLY A 138 -27.48 51.48 -4.83
C GLY A 138 -26.53 50.34 -5.22
N LYS A 139 -26.96 49.07 -5.23
CA LYS A 139 -26.09 47.92 -5.55
C LYS A 139 -25.87 47.77 -7.04
N THR A 140 -24.64 47.43 -7.39
CA THR A 140 -24.25 46.99 -8.74
C THR A 140 -24.38 45.47 -8.81
N LEU A 141 -24.97 44.95 -9.89
CA LEU A 141 -25.12 43.52 -10.18
C LEU A 141 -24.39 43.20 -11.49
N THR A 142 -23.39 42.32 -11.42
CA THR A 142 -22.61 41.84 -12.57
C THR A 142 -22.53 40.31 -12.58
N GLY A 143 -22.61 39.68 -13.76
CA GLY A 143 -22.51 38.22 -13.86
C GLY A 143 -23.63 37.49 -13.10
N ASP A 144 -23.26 36.66 -12.13
CA ASP A 144 -24.13 35.88 -11.25
C ASP A 144 -24.48 36.59 -9.92
N GLU A 145 -24.04 37.84 -9.72
CA GLU A 145 -24.36 38.61 -8.52
C GLU A 145 -25.86 38.91 -8.43
N THR A 146 -26.44 38.60 -7.26
CA THR A 146 -27.84 38.88 -6.93
C THR A 146 -27.97 39.72 -5.66
N CYS A 147 -29.09 40.42 -5.52
CA CYS A 147 -29.48 41.07 -4.26
C CYS A 147 -30.91 40.67 -3.89
N HIS A 148 -31.23 40.72 -2.59
CA HIS A 148 -32.50 40.25 -2.05
C HIS A 148 -33.30 41.37 -1.40
N ILE A 149 -34.62 41.35 -1.64
CA ILE A 149 -35.63 42.15 -0.95
C ILE A 149 -36.44 41.19 -0.09
N THR A 150 -36.28 41.29 1.22
CA THR A 150 -37.04 40.46 2.18
C THR A 150 -38.32 41.17 2.57
N MET A 151 -39.45 40.45 2.53
CA MET A 151 -40.75 41.01 2.89
C MET A 151 -41.52 40.08 3.84
N SER A 152 -42.27 40.70 4.76
CA SER A 152 -43.12 40.02 5.73
C SER A 152 -44.50 40.67 5.76
N TRP A 153 -45.55 39.86 5.82
CA TRP A 153 -46.92 40.33 5.93
C TRP A 153 -47.65 39.63 7.07
N ALA A 154 -48.11 40.43 8.04
CA ALA A 154 -48.92 39.99 9.19
C ALA A 154 -50.29 40.71 9.15
N PRO A 155 -51.27 40.19 8.37
CA PRO A 155 -52.54 40.87 8.16
C PRO A 155 -53.38 40.97 9.43
N VAL A 156 -53.97 42.15 9.67
CA VAL A 156 -54.87 42.43 10.80
C VAL A 156 -56.36 42.43 10.41
N ILE A 157 -56.68 42.49 9.11
CA ILE A 157 -58.05 42.47 8.57
C ILE A 157 -58.08 41.48 7.39
N ALA A 158 -59.15 40.69 7.29
CA ALA A 158 -59.34 39.76 6.17
C ALA A 158 -59.56 40.53 4.84
N GLY A 159 -58.88 40.11 3.77
CA GLY A 159 -58.92 40.79 2.49
C GLY A 159 -57.76 40.43 1.56
N ASN A 160 -57.90 40.81 0.29
CA ASN A 160 -56.85 40.66 -0.71
C ASN A 160 -55.96 41.89 -0.71
N VAL A 161 -54.64 41.69 -0.67
CA VAL A 161 -53.65 42.76 -0.86
C VAL A 161 -52.98 42.55 -2.21
N GLN A 162 -52.93 43.62 -3.01
CA GLN A 162 -52.19 43.68 -4.26
C GLN A 162 -51.42 45.00 -4.29
N ASN A 163 -50.11 44.93 -4.56
CA ASN A 163 -49.24 46.08 -4.76
C ASN A 163 -48.16 45.71 -5.80
N ASN A 164 -47.33 46.64 -6.23
CA ASN A 164 -46.21 46.37 -7.14
C ASN A 164 -44.92 46.97 -6.56
N PHE A 165 -43.84 46.19 -6.56
CA PHE A 165 -42.52 46.75 -6.40
C PHE A 165 -42.11 47.47 -7.69
N ILE A 166 -41.63 48.69 -7.56
CA ILE A 166 -41.02 49.48 -8.63
C ILE A 166 -39.51 49.44 -8.38
N ILE A 167 -38.80 48.74 -9.27
CA ILE A 167 -37.34 48.65 -9.25
C ILE A 167 -36.78 49.58 -10.32
N SER A 168 -36.12 50.65 -9.89
CA SER A 168 -35.42 51.59 -10.76
C SER A 168 -33.97 51.15 -10.94
N TRP A 169 -33.47 51.08 -12.17
CA TRP A 169 -32.11 50.60 -12.48
C TRP A 169 -31.57 51.22 -13.77
N TYR A 170 -30.25 51.26 -13.92
CA TYR A 170 -29.59 51.67 -15.17
C TYR A 170 -28.40 50.76 -15.48
N GLU A 171 -28.05 50.66 -16.76
CA GLU A 171 -26.86 49.90 -17.18
C GLU A 171 -25.61 50.75 -16.93
N LEU A 172 -24.57 50.14 -16.35
CA LEU A 172 -23.34 50.87 -15.98
C LEU A 172 -22.63 51.52 -17.17
N ASN A 173 -22.76 50.94 -18.36
CA ASN A 173 -22.21 51.46 -19.61
C ASN A 173 -22.99 52.65 -20.18
N LEU A 174 -24.22 52.90 -19.74
CA LEU A 174 -25.10 54.00 -20.22
C LEU A 174 -25.23 55.14 -19.19
N GLY A 175 -24.91 54.87 -17.92
CA GLY A 175 -24.86 55.86 -16.83
C GLY A 175 -26.24 56.27 -16.28
N GLU A 176 -26.24 57.06 -15.20
CA GLU A 176 -27.43 57.46 -14.42
C GLU A 176 -28.49 58.24 -15.23
N ASN A 177 -28.16 58.73 -16.43
CA ASN A 177 -29.10 59.44 -17.28
C ASN A 177 -30.09 58.50 -18.01
N ASN A 178 -29.94 57.18 -17.88
CA ASN A 178 -30.78 56.16 -18.52
C ASN A 178 -31.46 55.22 -17.51
N VAL A 179 -32.05 55.77 -16.45
CA VAL A 179 -32.83 54.98 -15.48
C VAL A 179 -34.08 54.41 -16.13
N LYS A 180 -34.21 53.08 -16.05
CA LYS A 180 -35.36 52.28 -16.46
C LYS A 180 -36.06 51.75 -15.19
N SER A 181 -37.34 51.41 -15.29
CA SER A 181 -38.08 50.80 -14.18
C SER A 181 -38.72 49.47 -14.56
N ALA A 182 -38.64 48.50 -13.65
CA ALA A 182 -39.33 47.22 -13.73
C ALA A 182 -40.40 47.13 -12.63
N LYS A 183 -41.54 46.52 -12.94
CA LYS A 183 -42.64 46.34 -11.98
C LYS A 183 -42.81 44.87 -11.67
N VAL A 184 -42.68 44.50 -10.39
CA VAL A 184 -42.91 43.13 -9.90
C VAL A 184 -44.17 43.12 -9.03
N PRO A 185 -45.26 42.45 -9.45
CA PRO A 185 -46.49 42.38 -8.66
C PRO A 185 -46.29 41.54 -7.39
N VAL A 186 -46.84 42.00 -6.28
CA VAL A 186 -46.95 41.24 -5.03
C VAL A 186 -48.42 41.08 -4.64
N SER A 187 -48.84 39.86 -4.34
CA SER A 187 -50.23 39.60 -3.92
C SER A 187 -50.34 38.56 -2.80
N GLY A 188 -51.37 38.72 -1.96
CA GLY A 188 -51.67 37.82 -0.85
C GLY A 188 -53.15 37.91 -0.46
N ASN A 189 -53.67 36.84 0.16
CA ASN A 189 -55.06 36.75 0.61
C ASN A 189 -55.11 36.44 2.11
N ALA A 190 -55.69 37.32 2.91
CA ALA A 190 -55.88 37.12 4.34
C ALA A 190 -57.28 36.55 4.65
N VAL A 191 -57.34 35.41 5.35
CA VAL A 191 -58.60 34.76 5.75
C VAL A 191 -58.73 34.62 7.27
N THR A 192 -59.96 34.56 7.78
CA THR A 192 -60.18 34.25 9.19
C THR A 192 -59.96 32.75 9.44
N LYS A 193 -59.74 32.39 10.70
CA LYS A 193 -59.44 31.01 11.10
C LYS A 193 -60.60 30.05 10.80
N GLU A 194 -61.84 30.56 10.74
CA GLU A 194 -63.03 29.79 10.41
C GLU A 194 -63.16 29.45 8.92
N ASP A 195 -62.49 30.19 8.02
CA ASP A 195 -62.58 30.02 6.56
C ASP A 195 -61.46 29.13 5.97
N CYS A 196 -60.52 28.64 6.80
CA CYS A 196 -59.42 27.79 6.37
C CYS A 196 -59.80 26.29 6.39
N LYS A 197 -60.21 25.73 5.25
CA LYS A 197 -60.64 24.32 5.10
C LYS A 197 -59.52 23.27 5.18
N LEU A 198 -58.26 23.65 5.41
CA LEU A 198 -57.09 22.76 5.33
C LEU A 198 -56.22 22.76 6.60
N CYS A 199 -56.81 23.01 7.78
CA CYS A 199 -56.09 23.00 9.06
C CYS A 199 -56.88 22.24 10.14
N GLU A 200 -56.70 20.92 10.25
CA GLU A 200 -56.91 20.05 11.45
C GLU A 200 -56.59 18.60 11.00
N ASN A 201 -55.70 17.79 11.57
CA ASN A 201 -55.36 17.54 12.98
C ASN A 201 -53.96 16.89 13.13
N VAL A 202 -53.14 17.38 14.07
CA VAL A 202 -52.42 16.55 15.07
C VAL A 202 -52.32 17.38 16.37
N PRO A 203 -52.55 16.80 17.58
CA PRO A 203 -52.72 17.54 18.81
C PRO A 203 -51.41 18.13 19.35
N VAL A 204 -51.51 19.36 19.85
CA VAL A 204 -50.47 20.05 20.59
C VAL A 204 -50.41 19.50 22.02
N SER A 205 -49.23 19.11 22.48
CA SER A 205 -48.88 19.17 23.90
C SER A 205 -47.66 20.08 24.01
N GLU A 206 -47.88 21.27 24.57
CA GLU A 206 -46.83 22.20 24.95
C GLU A 206 -46.10 21.68 26.19
N THR A 207 -44.78 21.56 26.10
CA THR A 207 -43.89 22.00 27.19
C THR A 207 -42.61 22.58 26.61
N THR A 208 -42.29 23.76 27.12
CA THR A 208 -41.10 24.57 26.89
C THR A 208 -39.80 23.81 27.20
N ALA A 209 -38.88 23.74 26.24
CA ALA A 209 -37.46 23.49 26.48
C ALA A 209 -36.59 24.09 25.37
N ALA A 210 -35.39 24.48 25.79
CA ALA A 210 -34.40 25.26 25.06
C ALA A 210 -33.95 24.68 23.71
N GLY A 211 -33.36 25.55 22.89
CA GLY A 211 -32.87 25.26 21.55
C GLY A 211 -32.18 23.91 21.41
N GLY A 212 -32.78 23.04 20.59
CA GLY A 212 -32.17 21.86 20.05
C GLY A 212 -31.97 22.07 18.55
N THR A 213 -30.74 21.89 18.08
CA THR A 213 -30.44 21.65 16.67
C THR A 213 -31.32 20.53 16.13
N PRO A 214 -31.88 20.62 14.92
CA PRO A 214 -32.67 19.54 14.31
C PRO A 214 -31.89 18.21 14.39
N LYS A 215 -32.52 17.14 14.87
CA LYS A 215 -31.91 15.80 14.91
C LYS A 215 -31.63 15.35 13.46
N ALA A 216 -30.35 15.10 13.16
CA ALA A 216 -29.90 14.67 11.83
C ALA A 216 -30.45 13.26 11.49
N VAL A 217 -31.01 13.09 10.28
CA VAL A 217 -31.53 11.79 9.82
C VAL A 217 -30.61 11.14 8.77
N ARG A 218 -30.03 11.88 7.80
CA ARG A 218 -29.00 11.40 6.83
C ARG A 218 -28.13 12.57 6.31
N TYR A 219 -26.98 12.31 5.68
CA TYR A 219 -26.24 13.33 4.92
C TYR A 219 -26.56 13.28 3.42
N ALA A 220 -26.44 14.41 2.73
CA ALA A 220 -26.52 14.50 1.28
C ALA A 220 -25.13 14.59 0.68
N ILE A 221 -24.79 13.72 -0.27
CA ILE A 221 -23.46 13.66 -0.89
C ILE A 221 -23.58 14.12 -2.34
N GLY A 222 -22.82 15.16 -2.71
CA GLY A 222 -22.78 15.69 -4.08
C GLY A 222 -21.91 14.87 -5.02
N PRO A 223 -22.03 15.07 -6.35
CA PRO A 223 -21.24 14.38 -7.37
C PRO A 223 -19.73 14.61 -7.27
N ASP A 224 -19.29 15.65 -6.54
CA ASP A 224 -17.90 15.93 -6.18
C ASP A 224 -17.43 15.21 -4.90
N GLY A 225 -18.30 14.43 -4.27
CA GLY A 225 -18.05 13.70 -3.03
C GLY A 225 -18.21 14.53 -1.75
N LYS A 226 -18.58 15.81 -1.82
CA LYS A 226 -18.77 16.66 -0.64
C LYS A 226 -20.14 16.50 -0.01
N ILE A 227 -20.23 16.75 1.29
CA ILE A 227 -21.51 16.85 1.98
C ILE A 227 -22.18 18.16 1.57
N LEU A 228 -23.30 18.05 0.86
CA LEU A 228 -24.13 19.18 0.44
C LEU A 228 -25.00 19.70 1.58
N GLY A 229 -25.45 18.79 2.46
CA GLY A 229 -26.41 19.14 3.50
C GLY A 229 -26.87 17.96 4.36
N ILE A 230 -27.76 18.25 5.29
CA ILE A 230 -28.42 17.28 6.17
C ILE A 230 -29.84 17.04 5.65
N ILE A 231 -30.21 15.76 5.57
CA ILE A 231 -31.55 15.32 5.15
C ILE A 231 -32.43 15.22 6.39
N ASP A 232 -33.58 15.91 6.36
CA ASP A 232 -34.59 15.86 7.44
C ASP A 232 -35.58 14.69 7.28
N GLU A 233 -36.46 14.49 8.27
CA GLU A 233 -37.44 13.38 8.31
C GLU A 233 -38.43 13.42 7.12
N ASP A 234 -38.63 14.58 6.51
CA ASP A 234 -39.52 14.80 5.37
C ASP A 234 -38.81 14.62 4.01
N GLY A 235 -37.50 14.31 4.03
CA GLY A 235 -36.68 14.04 2.86
C GLY A 235 -36.14 15.29 2.17
N TYR A 236 -36.16 16.46 2.82
CA TYR A 236 -35.51 17.67 2.32
C TYR A 236 -34.06 17.73 2.75
N VAL A 237 -33.21 18.16 1.82
CA VAL A 237 -31.78 18.34 2.02
C VAL A 237 -31.51 19.79 2.34
N ARG A 238 -30.89 20.04 3.51
CA ARG A 238 -30.59 21.38 4.01
C ARG A 238 -29.10 21.63 4.10
N ASP A 239 -28.61 22.73 3.55
CA ASP A 239 -27.20 23.12 3.68
C ASP A 239 -26.81 23.44 5.14
N ALA A 240 -25.54 23.78 5.38
CA ALA A 240 -25.00 24.09 6.71
C ALA A 240 -25.68 25.31 7.38
N ASP A 241 -26.34 26.17 6.59
CA ASP A 241 -27.06 27.36 7.03
C ASP A 241 -28.57 27.09 7.22
N GLY A 242 -29.05 25.88 6.89
CA GLY A 242 -30.42 25.41 7.08
C GLY A 242 -31.35 25.58 5.88
N ASN A 243 -30.85 26.06 4.74
CA ASN A 243 -31.62 26.28 3.51
C ASN A 243 -31.86 24.97 2.78
N ILE A 244 -33.08 24.78 2.24
CA ILE A 244 -33.38 23.59 1.44
C ILE A 244 -32.71 23.72 0.08
N ILE A 245 -31.75 22.84 -0.19
CA ILE A 245 -31.01 22.76 -1.45
C ILE A 245 -31.50 21.64 -2.36
N GLY A 246 -32.29 20.69 -1.84
CA GLY A 246 -32.89 19.66 -2.67
C GLY A 246 -33.83 18.74 -1.90
N ARG A 247 -34.38 17.75 -2.58
CA ARG A 247 -35.27 16.74 -2.01
C ARG A 247 -34.89 15.35 -2.50
N VAL A 248 -34.91 14.40 -1.58
CA VAL A 248 -34.65 12.99 -1.85
C VAL A 248 -35.85 12.37 -2.57
N GLY A 249 -35.62 11.85 -3.77
CA GLY A 249 -36.56 11.02 -4.51
C GLY A 249 -36.65 9.59 -3.97
N ALA A 250 -37.69 8.86 -4.37
CA ALA A 250 -37.90 7.45 -3.98
C ALA A 250 -36.79 6.50 -4.50
N ASP A 251 -35.97 6.98 -5.43
CA ASP A 251 -34.78 6.35 -6.01
C ASP A 251 -33.48 6.66 -5.22
N GLY A 252 -33.56 7.45 -4.15
CA GLY A 252 -32.40 7.86 -3.33
C GLY A 252 -31.62 9.05 -3.91
N MET A 253 -32.10 9.61 -5.03
CA MET A 253 -31.47 10.73 -5.72
C MET A 253 -31.93 12.05 -5.12
N ILE A 254 -31.01 12.97 -4.89
CA ILE A 254 -31.32 14.31 -4.40
C ILE A 254 -31.47 15.21 -5.61
N ARG A 255 -32.66 15.81 -5.72
CA ARG A 255 -32.97 16.74 -6.80
C ARG A 255 -33.12 18.15 -6.26
N ASP A 256 -32.55 19.12 -6.95
CA ASP A 256 -32.83 20.54 -6.70
C ASP A 256 -34.26 20.92 -7.11
N ALA A 257 -34.63 22.18 -6.91
CA ALA A 257 -35.95 22.69 -7.26
C ALA A 257 -36.27 22.64 -8.77
N ASP A 258 -35.24 22.57 -9.62
CA ASP A 258 -35.34 22.48 -11.08
C ASP A 258 -35.41 21.02 -11.56
N GLY A 259 -35.30 20.05 -10.65
CA GLY A 259 -35.36 18.62 -10.93
C GLY A 259 -34.03 18.00 -11.34
N ASN A 260 -32.94 18.77 -11.32
CA ASN A 260 -31.59 18.28 -11.61
C ASN A 260 -31.09 17.46 -10.44
N ILE A 261 -30.35 16.40 -10.75
CA ILE A 261 -29.73 15.56 -9.73
C ILE A 261 -28.50 16.29 -9.20
N ILE A 262 -28.54 16.68 -7.93
CA ILE A 262 -27.45 17.37 -7.25
C ILE A 262 -26.67 16.46 -6.32
N GLY A 263 -27.18 15.27 -5.99
CA GLY A 263 -26.46 14.34 -5.12
C GLY A 263 -27.22 13.05 -4.85
N VAL A 264 -26.68 12.25 -3.94
CA VAL A 264 -27.30 11.01 -3.44
C VAL A 264 -27.45 11.09 -1.93
N ALA A 265 -28.54 10.54 -1.40
CA ALA A 265 -28.70 10.43 0.03
C ALA A 265 -27.71 9.41 0.60
N GLU A 266 -26.97 9.79 1.63
CA GLU A 266 -26.12 8.89 2.40
C GLU A 266 -27.00 7.82 3.06
N ASN A 267 -26.67 6.56 2.79
CA ASN A 267 -27.37 5.43 3.36
C ASN A 267 -26.86 5.18 4.79
N ARG A 268 -27.67 5.51 5.80
CA ARG A 268 -27.46 4.96 7.14
C ARG A 268 -27.61 3.45 7.08
N ARG A 269 -26.65 2.71 7.66
CA ARG A 269 -26.81 1.26 7.81
C ARG A 269 -27.95 1.00 8.79
N ALA A 270 -28.98 0.31 8.32
CA ALA A 270 -30.09 -0.14 9.14
C ALA A 270 -29.67 -1.39 9.92
N VAL A 271 -30.02 -1.49 11.18
CA VAL A 271 -29.68 -2.63 12.03
C VAL A 271 -30.91 -3.49 12.21
N TYR A 272 -30.81 -4.78 11.86
CA TYR A 272 -31.88 -5.75 12.00
C TYR A 272 -31.56 -6.78 13.08
N ASP A 273 -32.57 -7.19 13.85
CA ASP A 273 -32.44 -8.31 14.78
C ASP A 273 -32.42 -9.67 14.06
N GLU A 274 -32.26 -10.76 14.81
CA GLU A 274 -32.26 -12.15 14.30
C GLU A 274 -33.58 -12.55 13.60
N PHE A 275 -34.66 -11.80 13.81
CA PHE A 275 -35.98 -12.04 13.24
C PHE A 275 -36.30 -11.13 12.03
N GLY A 276 -35.36 -10.27 11.63
CA GLY A 276 -35.51 -9.35 10.51
C GLY A 276 -36.29 -8.07 10.84
N ASN A 277 -36.45 -7.72 12.12
CA ASN A 277 -37.06 -6.45 12.52
C ASN A 277 -36.00 -5.36 12.59
N LEU A 278 -36.33 -4.15 12.11
CA LEU A 278 -35.49 -2.97 12.25
C LEU A 278 -35.41 -2.53 13.72
N ILE A 279 -34.21 -2.51 14.29
CA ILE A 279 -33.95 -2.15 15.69
C ILE A 279 -33.11 -0.88 15.87
N GLY A 280 -32.51 -0.33 14.80
CA GLY A 280 -31.73 0.89 14.91
C GLY A 280 -30.94 1.28 13.66
N TYR A 281 -30.11 2.31 13.78
CA TYR A 281 -29.24 2.82 12.73
C TYR A 281 -27.80 3.00 13.21
N VAL A 282 -26.84 2.86 12.30
CA VAL A 282 -25.40 3.01 12.58
C VAL A 282 -24.95 4.46 12.32
N ASN A 283 -24.26 5.04 13.28
CA ASN A 283 -23.59 6.34 13.15
C ASN A 283 -22.22 6.21 12.46
N PRO A 284 -21.66 7.30 11.88
CA PRO A 284 -20.34 7.30 11.25
C PRO A 284 -19.20 6.87 12.19
N ASP A 285 -19.34 7.15 13.48
CA ASP A 285 -18.42 6.71 14.54
C ASP A 285 -18.65 5.24 14.96
N GLY A 286 -19.45 4.48 14.21
CA GLY A 286 -19.83 3.07 14.38
C GLY A 286 -20.61 2.71 15.65
N THR A 287 -21.15 3.70 16.37
CA THR A 287 -22.17 3.44 17.39
C THR A 287 -23.52 3.12 16.73
N VAL A 288 -24.38 2.35 17.40
CA VAL A 288 -25.73 2.04 16.95
C VAL A 288 -26.74 2.70 17.87
N VAL A 289 -27.66 3.45 17.28
CA VAL A 289 -28.77 4.12 17.96
C VAL A 289 -30.09 3.43 17.62
N ASP A 290 -31.01 3.35 18.59
CA ASP A 290 -32.39 2.92 18.33
C ASP A 290 -33.19 3.98 17.55
N LEU A 291 -34.46 3.69 17.27
CA LEU A 291 -35.38 4.59 16.55
C LEU A 291 -35.66 5.89 17.30
N ASP A 292 -35.46 5.93 18.63
CA ASP A 292 -35.65 7.10 19.47
C ASP A 292 -34.35 7.93 19.62
N GLY A 293 -33.22 7.38 19.16
CA GLY A 293 -31.89 7.98 19.15
C GLY A 293 -31.00 7.62 20.34
N ASN A 294 -31.36 6.63 21.17
CA ASN A 294 -30.52 6.15 22.26
C ASN A 294 -29.48 5.16 21.74
N VAL A 295 -28.24 5.23 22.25
CA VAL A 295 -27.20 4.28 21.88
C VAL A 295 -27.51 2.90 22.46
N ILE A 296 -27.78 1.93 21.61
CA ILE A 296 -28.10 0.54 21.98
C ILE A 296 -26.95 -0.44 21.71
N GLY A 297 -25.93 -0.03 20.95
CA GLY A 297 -24.81 -0.90 20.64
C GLY A 297 -23.73 -0.26 19.80
N ARG A 298 -22.90 -1.10 19.18
CA ARG A 298 -21.89 -0.71 18.19
C ARG A 298 -21.77 -1.76 17.09
N VAL A 299 -21.32 -1.33 15.92
CA VAL A 299 -21.10 -2.20 14.76
C VAL A 299 -19.66 -2.68 14.72
N LEU A 300 -19.50 -3.99 14.60
CA LEU A 300 -18.25 -4.65 14.28
C LEU A 300 -17.96 -4.53 12.77
N PRO A 301 -16.69 -4.49 12.33
CA PRO A 301 -16.33 -4.38 10.91
C PRO A 301 -16.91 -5.45 9.97
N ASP A 302 -17.42 -6.57 10.47
CA ASP A 302 -18.14 -7.58 9.68
C ASP A 302 -19.66 -7.31 9.53
N GLY A 303 -20.13 -6.17 10.05
CA GLY A 303 -21.53 -5.76 10.03
C GLY A 303 -22.33 -6.22 11.25
N THR A 304 -21.80 -7.09 12.11
CA THR A 304 -22.51 -7.55 13.32
C THR A 304 -22.67 -6.41 14.31
N VAL A 305 -23.84 -6.29 14.92
CA VAL A 305 -24.13 -5.30 15.96
C VAL A 305 -24.18 -5.96 17.32
N VAL A 306 -23.40 -5.44 18.25
CA VAL A 306 -23.35 -5.89 19.63
C VAL A 306 -23.81 -4.80 20.58
N ASP A 307 -24.48 -5.18 21.67
CA ASP A 307 -24.80 -4.27 22.77
C ASP A 307 -23.55 -3.84 23.54
N MET A 308 -23.74 -2.96 24.53
CA MET A 308 -22.65 -2.46 25.39
C MET A 308 -21.94 -3.56 26.21
N ASN A 309 -22.55 -4.74 26.34
CA ASN A 309 -21.99 -5.89 27.05
C ASN A 309 -21.36 -6.93 26.08
N GLY A 310 -21.36 -6.66 24.77
CA GLY A 310 -20.78 -7.53 23.75
C GLY A 310 -21.70 -8.65 23.27
N LYS A 311 -22.99 -8.64 23.63
CA LYS A 311 -23.98 -9.60 23.12
C LYS A 311 -24.45 -9.15 21.74
N VAL A 312 -24.53 -10.08 20.78
CA VAL A 312 -25.10 -9.79 19.46
C VAL A 312 -26.57 -9.42 19.60
N ILE A 313 -26.94 -8.24 19.10
CA ILE A 313 -28.30 -7.73 19.11
C ILE A 313 -28.86 -7.54 17.70
N GLY A 314 -28.00 -7.55 16.67
CA GLY A 314 -28.45 -7.48 15.30
C GLY A 314 -27.32 -7.47 14.29
N ARG A 315 -27.63 -7.11 13.04
CA ARG A 315 -26.66 -6.93 11.96
C ARG A 315 -27.02 -5.69 11.15
N ALA A 316 -26.01 -4.90 10.84
CA ALA A 316 -26.10 -3.71 10.02
C ALA A 316 -26.16 -4.12 8.54
N VAL A 317 -27.27 -3.79 7.88
CA VAL A 317 -27.55 -4.08 6.48
C VAL A 317 -27.58 -2.76 5.69
N GLU A 318 -26.98 -2.78 4.50
CA GLU A 318 -26.90 -1.63 3.58
C GLU A 318 -28.11 -1.66 2.63
N THR A 319 -28.75 -0.51 2.41
CA THR A 319 -29.82 -0.34 1.41
C THR A 319 -29.22 -0.30 0.00
N GLY A 320 -29.78 -1.02 -0.99
CA GLY A 320 -29.27 -0.98 -2.37
C GLY A 320 -30.00 -1.77 -3.45
N PHE A 321 -29.35 -1.95 -4.61
CA PHE A 321 -29.92 -2.65 -5.77
C PHE A 321 -29.77 -4.15 -5.64
N VAL A 322 -30.80 -4.87 -6.09
CA VAL A 322 -30.90 -6.33 -6.05
C VAL A 322 -30.63 -6.90 -7.43
N TYR A 323 -29.64 -7.77 -7.51
CA TYR A 323 -29.21 -8.45 -8.73
C TYR A 323 -29.61 -9.91 -8.71
N ASP A 324 -30.12 -10.44 -9.81
CA ASP A 324 -30.30 -11.88 -9.97
C ASP A 324 -28.96 -12.62 -10.10
N LYS A 325 -29.04 -13.96 -10.19
CA LYS A 325 -27.88 -14.86 -10.35
C LYS A 325 -27.10 -14.66 -11.67
N ASP A 326 -27.68 -13.95 -12.63
CA ASP A 326 -27.12 -13.71 -13.96
C ASP A 326 -26.62 -12.25 -14.12
N GLY A 327 -26.65 -11.46 -13.04
CA GLY A 327 -26.15 -10.08 -13.00
C GLY A 327 -27.16 -9.03 -13.44
N ASN A 328 -28.45 -9.35 -13.62
CA ASN A 328 -29.46 -8.37 -14.00
C ASN A 328 -30.09 -7.71 -12.77
N ILE A 329 -30.38 -6.41 -12.87
CA ILE A 329 -31.10 -5.68 -11.83
C ILE A 329 -32.57 -6.11 -11.83
N ILE A 330 -33.03 -6.64 -10.70
CA ILE A 330 -34.42 -7.08 -10.52
C ILE A 330 -35.20 -6.20 -9.53
N GLY A 331 -34.54 -5.38 -8.71
CA GLY A 331 -35.22 -4.44 -7.82
C GLY A 331 -34.30 -3.59 -6.95
N ARG A 332 -34.89 -2.86 -6.00
CA ARG A 332 -34.22 -2.02 -5.00
C ARG A 332 -34.75 -2.28 -3.59
N VAL A 333 -33.88 -2.17 -2.60
CA VAL A 333 -34.19 -2.33 -1.18
C VAL A 333 -34.67 -1.00 -0.60
N LEU A 334 -35.87 -0.99 -0.02
CA LEU A 334 -36.43 0.12 0.74
C LEU A 334 -35.86 0.17 2.17
N PRO A 335 -35.93 1.34 2.86
CA PRO A 335 -35.39 1.50 4.22
C PRO A 335 -36.00 0.57 5.28
N ASP A 336 -37.17 -0.02 5.01
CA ASP A 336 -37.86 -0.98 5.87
C ASP A 336 -37.46 -2.45 5.58
N GLY A 337 -36.55 -2.69 4.64
CA GLY A 337 -36.05 -4.03 4.27
C GLY A 337 -36.90 -4.75 3.21
N THR A 338 -37.98 -4.14 2.72
CA THR A 338 -38.71 -4.67 1.55
C THR A 338 -37.95 -4.38 0.25
N VAL A 339 -38.08 -5.27 -0.72
CA VAL A 339 -37.51 -5.13 -2.06
C VAL A 339 -38.65 -4.87 -3.04
N VAL A 340 -38.52 -3.78 -3.78
CA VAL A 340 -39.46 -3.39 -4.84
C VAL A 340 -38.80 -3.48 -6.22
N ASP A 341 -39.56 -3.82 -7.26
CA ASP A 341 -39.11 -3.72 -8.64
C ASP A 341 -38.97 -2.26 -9.11
N MET A 342 -38.55 -2.06 -10.36
CA MET A 342 -38.38 -0.73 -10.96
C MET A 342 -39.70 0.05 -11.12
N ASP A 343 -40.84 -0.65 -11.10
CA ASP A 343 -42.19 -0.07 -11.19
C ASP A 343 -42.80 0.20 -9.80
N GLY A 344 -42.10 -0.17 -8.71
CA GLY A 344 -42.49 0.06 -7.33
C GLY A 344 -43.31 -1.07 -6.69
N ASN A 345 -43.46 -2.23 -7.33
CA ASN A 345 -44.17 -3.37 -6.74
C ASN A 345 -43.25 -4.16 -5.81
N VAL A 346 -43.77 -4.63 -4.68
CA VAL A 346 -43.00 -5.46 -3.74
C VAL A 346 -42.74 -6.84 -4.34
N ILE A 347 -41.46 -7.19 -4.49
CA ILE A 347 -41.00 -8.47 -5.07
C ILE A 347 -40.23 -9.34 -4.06
N GLY A 348 -39.82 -8.82 -2.91
CA GLY A 348 -39.08 -9.60 -1.92
C GLY A 348 -38.73 -8.86 -0.64
N ARG A 349 -37.85 -9.45 0.16
CA ARG A 349 -37.24 -8.84 1.35
C ARG A 349 -35.78 -9.26 1.49
N VAL A 350 -35.02 -8.44 2.21
CA VAL A 350 -33.60 -8.67 2.47
C VAL A 350 -33.41 -9.61 3.66
N MET A 351 -32.49 -10.58 3.51
CA MET A 351 -32.05 -11.48 4.57
C MET A 351 -30.76 -10.96 5.23
N PRO A 352 -30.46 -11.39 6.48
CA PRO A 352 -29.28 -10.93 7.22
C PRO A 352 -27.95 -11.17 6.52
N ASP A 353 -27.84 -12.18 5.65
CA ASP A 353 -26.64 -12.50 4.89
C ASP A 353 -26.43 -11.63 3.63
N GLY A 354 -27.40 -10.77 3.28
CA GLY A 354 -27.38 -9.92 2.09
C GLY A 354 -28.08 -10.52 0.88
N SER A 355 -28.62 -11.73 1.00
CA SER A 355 -29.49 -12.33 -0.01
C SER A 355 -30.88 -11.71 0.03
N VAL A 356 -31.56 -11.72 -1.11
CA VAL A 356 -32.94 -11.25 -1.26
C VAL A 356 -33.82 -12.44 -1.55
N VAL A 357 -34.89 -12.59 -0.77
CA VAL A 357 -35.87 -13.65 -0.94
C VAL A 357 -37.22 -13.11 -1.41
N ASP A 358 -37.91 -13.87 -2.25
CA ASP A 358 -39.29 -13.57 -2.66
C ASP A 358 -40.29 -13.75 -1.49
N LEU A 359 -41.56 -13.44 -1.74
CA LEU A 359 -42.66 -13.62 -0.77
C LEU A 359 -42.89 -15.09 -0.35
N ASN A 360 -42.31 -16.05 -1.06
CA ASN A 360 -42.37 -17.49 -0.77
C ASN A 360 -41.10 -18.02 -0.10
N GLY A 361 -40.08 -17.17 0.13
CA GLY A 361 -38.81 -17.53 0.77
C GLY A 361 -37.72 -18.05 -0.17
N ASN A 362 -37.87 -17.96 -1.50
CA ASN A 362 -36.83 -18.35 -2.45
C ASN A 362 -35.84 -17.22 -2.67
N VAL A 363 -34.54 -17.51 -2.71
CA VAL A 363 -33.52 -16.51 -3.05
C VAL A 363 -33.66 -16.09 -4.50
N ILE A 364 -33.91 -14.80 -4.73
CA ILE A 364 -34.06 -14.19 -6.04
C ILE A 364 -32.89 -13.27 -6.40
N GLY A 365 -32.07 -12.85 -5.44
CA GLY A 365 -30.91 -12.01 -5.74
C GLY A 365 -30.02 -11.64 -4.56
N ASN A 366 -29.06 -10.75 -4.78
CA ASN A 366 -28.15 -10.19 -3.76
C ASN A 366 -28.04 -8.67 -3.88
N ILE A 367 -27.71 -8.00 -2.78
CA ILE A 367 -27.66 -6.52 -2.70
C ILE A 367 -26.26 -6.00 -3.02
N THR A 368 -26.17 -4.92 -3.80
CA THR A 368 -24.93 -4.10 -3.92
C THR A 368 -25.10 -2.72 -3.30
N LYS A 369 -23.98 -2.10 -2.92
CA LYS A 369 -23.89 -0.83 -2.18
C LYS A 369 -24.06 0.41 -3.10
N PRO A 370 -25.13 1.20 -2.99
CA PRO A 370 -25.27 2.52 -3.59
C PRO A 370 -24.66 3.60 -2.69
N GLY A 371 -24.12 4.66 -3.29
CA GLY A 371 -23.49 5.78 -2.59
C GLY A 371 -21.96 5.71 -2.53
N ARG A 372 -21.31 4.92 -3.39
CA ARG A 372 -19.86 4.91 -3.56
C ARG A 372 -19.44 6.05 -4.49
N VAL A 373 -18.33 6.71 -4.20
CA VAL A 373 -17.65 7.57 -5.17
C VAL A 373 -16.67 6.72 -5.97
N ALA A 374 -16.72 6.86 -7.28
CA ALA A 374 -15.69 6.40 -8.18
C ALA A 374 -14.44 7.24 -7.94
N VAL A 375 -13.32 6.61 -7.62
CA VAL A 375 -12.04 7.30 -7.45
C VAL A 375 -11.02 6.76 -8.45
N ASP A 376 -10.13 7.64 -8.89
CA ASP A 376 -9.04 7.27 -9.77
C ASP A 376 -7.90 6.54 -9.05
N ALA A 377 -6.83 6.29 -9.80
CA ALA A 377 -5.51 5.80 -9.40
C ALA A 377 -5.00 6.24 -8.00
N ASN A 378 -5.37 7.45 -7.60
CA ASN A 378 -4.70 8.26 -6.59
C ASN A 378 -5.68 8.82 -5.55
N GLY A 379 -6.92 8.29 -5.51
CA GLY A 379 -7.95 8.73 -4.57
C GLY A 379 -8.52 10.11 -4.92
N LYS A 380 -8.64 10.45 -6.20
CA LYS A 380 -9.42 11.61 -6.66
C LYS A 380 -10.78 11.15 -7.15
N VAL A 381 -11.85 11.79 -6.67
CA VAL A 381 -13.23 11.52 -7.09
C VAL A 381 -13.39 11.79 -8.59
N LEU A 382 -13.71 10.74 -9.34
CA LEU A 382 -14.11 10.76 -10.74
C LEU A 382 -15.60 11.11 -10.85
N GLY A 383 -16.43 10.59 -9.96
CA GLY A 383 -17.87 10.84 -9.92
C GLY A 383 -18.59 10.01 -8.86
N VAL A 384 -19.90 10.20 -8.72
CA VAL A 384 -20.74 9.40 -7.82
C VAL A 384 -21.34 8.22 -8.58
N VAL A 385 -21.24 7.02 -7.99
CA VAL A 385 -21.88 5.81 -8.52
C VAL A 385 -23.38 5.89 -8.22
N MET A 386 -24.15 6.02 -9.29
CA MET A 386 -25.59 6.08 -9.32
C MET A 386 -26.25 4.72 -9.02
N PRO A 387 -27.49 4.75 -8.54
CA PRO A 387 -28.40 3.62 -8.42
C PRO A 387 -28.40 2.60 -9.58
N ASP A 388 -28.36 3.07 -10.82
CA ASP A 388 -28.37 2.24 -12.04
C ASP A 388 -26.98 1.70 -12.44
N GLY A 389 -25.98 1.88 -11.58
CA GLY A 389 -24.59 1.50 -11.83
C GLY A 389 -23.80 2.51 -12.65
N SER A 390 -24.41 3.58 -13.16
CA SER A 390 -23.68 4.64 -13.86
C SER A 390 -22.80 5.45 -12.90
N VAL A 391 -21.74 6.09 -13.39
CA VAL A 391 -20.86 6.97 -12.62
C VAL A 391 -20.98 8.35 -13.21
N VAL A 392 -21.34 9.34 -12.39
CA VAL A 392 -21.66 10.71 -12.84
C VAL A 392 -20.69 11.71 -12.25
N ASP A 393 -20.07 12.52 -13.11
CA ASP A 393 -19.10 13.55 -12.73
C ASP A 393 -19.76 14.79 -12.08
N ALA A 394 -18.93 15.72 -11.58
CA ALA A 394 -19.35 16.96 -10.91
C ALA A 394 -20.22 17.89 -11.78
N ASN A 395 -20.30 17.66 -13.10
CA ASN A 395 -21.12 18.44 -14.02
C ASN A 395 -22.43 17.72 -14.38
N GLY A 396 -22.70 16.54 -13.80
CA GLY A 396 -23.88 15.74 -14.08
C GLY A 396 -23.77 14.84 -15.32
N ASN A 397 -22.57 14.67 -15.90
CA ASN A 397 -22.38 13.78 -17.05
C ASN A 397 -22.05 12.36 -16.62
N VAL A 398 -22.64 11.37 -17.30
CA VAL A 398 -22.28 9.95 -17.11
C VAL A 398 -20.90 9.70 -17.72
N ILE A 399 -19.93 9.40 -16.86
CA ILE A 399 -18.54 9.12 -17.21
C ILE A 399 -18.20 7.62 -17.20
N GLY A 400 -19.11 6.74 -16.77
CA GLY A 400 -18.93 5.28 -16.87
C GLY A 400 -20.01 4.45 -16.17
N TYR A 401 -19.79 3.14 -16.01
CA TYR A 401 -20.64 2.18 -15.29
C TYR A 401 -19.80 1.23 -14.44
N VAL A 402 -20.29 0.77 -13.29
CA VAL A 402 -19.57 -0.15 -12.41
C VAL A 402 -19.81 -1.61 -12.80
N ASP A 403 -18.73 -2.39 -13.00
CA ASP A 403 -18.80 -3.83 -13.32
C ASP A 403 -18.89 -4.74 -12.06
N GLU A 404 -19.02 -6.05 -12.26
CA GLU A 404 -19.12 -7.08 -11.20
C GLU A 404 -17.93 -7.11 -10.22
N ASN A 405 -16.77 -6.59 -10.64
CA ASN A 405 -15.55 -6.55 -9.84
C ASN A 405 -15.33 -5.18 -9.16
N GLY A 406 -16.23 -4.21 -9.39
CA GLY A 406 -16.13 -2.86 -8.86
C GLY A 406 -15.24 -1.91 -9.65
N ASN A 407 -14.95 -2.22 -10.93
CA ASN A 407 -14.25 -1.32 -11.85
C ASN A 407 -15.24 -0.42 -12.59
N ILE A 408 -14.79 0.72 -13.10
CA ILE A 408 -15.64 1.70 -13.81
C ILE A 408 -15.34 1.66 -15.32
N VAL A 409 -16.37 1.51 -16.17
CA VAL A 409 -16.27 1.33 -17.63
C VAL A 409 -16.98 2.44 -18.41
N SER A 410 -16.38 3.03 -19.45
CA SER A 410 -16.97 4.12 -20.27
C SER A 410 -16.80 3.91 -21.79
N LYS A 411 -17.26 4.85 -22.64
CA LYS A 411 -17.15 4.77 -24.11
C LYS A 411 -16.28 5.89 -24.71
N ASN A 412 -15.22 5.49 -25.43
CA ASN A 412 -14.40 6.19 -26.45
C ASN A 412 -13.39 7.29 -25.99
N SER A 413 -12.11 6.90 -25.79
CA SER A 413 -10.96 7.83 -25.57
C SER A 413 -9.76 7.54 -26.51
N ALA A 414 -8.92 8.55 -26.83
CA ALA A 414 -7.74 8.41 -27.70
C ALA A 414 -6.53 7.69 -27.06
N LEU A 415 -6.60 7.40 -25.75
CA LEU A 415 -5.58 6.67 -24.99
C LEU A 415 -5.84 5.14 -24.94
N GLN A 416 -6.74 4.66 -25.80
CA GLN A 416 -7.10 3.25 -26.07
C GLN A 416 -5.92 2.26 -25.99
N GLY A 417 -6.09 1.23 -25.16
CA GLY A 417 -5.17 0.08 -25.03
C GLY A 417 -3.80 0.37 -24.42
N LYS A 418 -3.55 1.59 -23.92
CA LYS A 418 -2.24 1.98 -23.38
C LYS A 418 -2.15 1.75 -21.87
N LYS A 419 -1.01 1.33 -21.35
CA LYS A 419 -0.69 1.37 -19.92
C LYS A 419 0.13 2.63 -19.63
N LEU A 420 -0.49 3.68 -19.08
CA LEU A 420 0.14 5.00 -18.86
C LEU A 420 0.22 5.32 -17.37
N ARG A 421 1.11 6.19 -16.91
CA ARG A 421 1.04 6.75 -15.54
C ARG A 421 0.31 8.07 -15.54
N VAL A 422 -0.40 8.42 -14.48
CA VAL A 422 -0.93 9.79 -14.35
C VAL A 422 0.22 10.74 -13.97
N ALA A 423 0.28 11.94 -14.55
CA ALA A 423 1.23 12.98 -14.15
C ALA A 423 0.51 14.11 -13.42
N TYR A 424 1.18 14.63 -12.39
CA TYR A 424 0.64 15.61 -11.46
C TYR A 424 1.46 16.89 -11.45
N ASP A 425 0.83 18.06 -11.34
CA ASP A 425 1.52 19.29 -10.96
C ASP A 425 1.92 19.29 -9.47
N ALA A 426 2.62 20.34 -9.02
CA ALA A 426 3.05 20.49 -7.64
C ALA A 426 1.90 20.56 -6.61
N ASN A 427 0.66 20.77 -7.05
CA ASN A 427 -0.53 20.85 -6.21
C ASN A 427 -1.37 19.55 -6.26
N GLY A 428 -0.92 18.52 -6.98
CA GLY A 428 -1.62 17.25 -7.12
C GLY A 428 -2.73 17.24 -8.18
N ASN A 429 -2.78 18.22 -9.09
CA ASN A 429 -3.70 18.19 -10.23
C ASN A 429 -3.12 17.37 -11.38
N ILE A 430 -3.98 16.63 -12.10
CA ILE A 430 -3.56 15.88 -13.28
C ILE A 430 -3.18 16.85 -14.40
N ILE A 431 -1.93 16.78 -14.86
CA ILE A 431 -1.42 17.55 -16.00
C ILE A 431 -1.25 16.71 -17.26
N GLY A 432 -1.38 15.38 -17.17
CA GLY A 432 -1.29 14.49 -18.31
C GLY A 432 -1.09 13.02 -17.93
N TYR A 433 -0.72 12.21 -18.92
CA TYR A 433 -0.49 10.78 -18.80
C TYR A 433 0.86 10.40 -19.39
N VAL A 434 1.74 9.76 -18.63
CA VAL A 434 3.05 9.35 -19.09
C VAL A 434 3.01 7.96 -19.71
N ASP A 435 3.45 7.83 -20.95
CA ASP A 435 3.54 6.54 -21.62
C ASP A 435 4.75 5.70 -21.18
N GLU A 436 4.80 4.46 -21.66
CA GLU A 436 5.90 3.53 -21.36
C GLU A 436 7.27 4.05 -21.84
N ASN A 437 7.30 5.01 -22.78
CA ASN A 437 8.52 5.66 -23.25
C ASN A 437 8.91 6.89 -22.41
N GLY A 438 8.13 7.22 -21.37
CA GLY A 438 8.34 8.37 -20.52
C GLY A 438 7.88 9.70 -21.13
N ASN A 439 7.05 9.69 -22.17
CA ASN A 439 6.47 10.91 -22.73
C ASN A 439 5.23 11.32 -21.94
N LEU A 440 5.14 12.59 -21.54
CA LEU A 440 3.94 13.16 -20.95
C LEU A 440 2.95 13.51 -22.06
N LEU A 441 1.77 12.88 -22.04
CA LEU A 441 0.68 13.04 -22.98
C LEU A 441 -0.45 13.86 -22.37
N ASP A 442 -1.10 14.73 -23.14
CA ASP A 442 -2.41 15.27 -22.75
C ASP A 442 -3.53 14.20 -22.91
N ILE A 443 -4.77 14.56 -22.54
CA ILE A 443 -5.93 13.66 -22.67
C ILE A 443 -6.26 13.27 -24.12
N ASN A 444 -5.73 14.01 -25.10
CA ASN A 444 -5.89 13.75 -26.53
C ASN A 444 -4.71 12.92 -27.09
N GLY A 445 -3.73 12.56 -26.26
CA GLY A 445 -2.55 11.79 -26.66
C GLY A 445 -1.39 12.62 -27.24
N ASN A 446 -1.42 13.95 -27.14
CA ASN A 446 -0.32 14.81 -27.62
C ASN A 446 0.81 14.87 -26.60
N ILE A 447 2.06 14.78 -27.07
CA ILE A 447 3.23 14.93 -26.20
C ILE A 447 3.38 16.40 -25.77
N ILE A 448 3.23 16.66 -24.48
CA ILE A 448 3.33 17.98 -23.84
C ILE A 448 4.54 18.08 -22.89
N GLY A 449 5.29 17.00 -22.71
CA GLY A 449 6.46 16.97 -21.86
C GLY A 449 7.15 15.60 -21.81
N LYS A 450 8.11 15.44 -20.90
CA LYS A 450 8.83 14.18 -20.69
C LYS A 450 9.11 13.94 -19.21
N MET A 451 9.11 12.68 -18.82
CA MET A 451 9.51 12.22 -17.50
C MET A 451 11.03 11.96 -17.46
N ARG A 452 11.67 12.44 -16.41
CA ARG A 452 13.08 12.14 -16.09
C ARG A 452 13.20 10.84 -15.29
N GLU A 453 14.41 10.29 -15.21
CA GLU A 453 14.67 9.03 -14.48
C GLU A 453 14.35 9.11 -12.97
N ASP A 454 14.33 10.31 -12.40
CA ASP A 454 13.95 10.57 -10.99
C ASP A 454 12.43 10.68 -10.77
N GLY A 455 11.61 10.51 -11.82
CA GLY A 455 10.15 10.61 -11.77
C GLY A 455 9.59 12.03 -11.88
N THR A 456 10.44 13.06 -12.06
CA THR A 456 9.99 14.42 -12.33
C THR A 456 9.52 14.58 -13.76
N ILE A 457 8.48 15.40 -13.96
CA ILE A 457 7.91 15.73 -15.26
C ILE A 457 8.40 17.11 -15.67
N VAL A 458 8.96 17.17 -16.88
CA VAL A 458 9.36 18.42 -17.50
C VAL A 458 8.50 18.73 -18.72
N ASP A 459 8.26 20.01 -18.97
CA ASP A 459 7.70 20.48 -20.23
C ASP A 459 8.70 20.26 -21.39
N LEU A 460 8.27 20.54 -22.62
CA LEU A 460 9.13 20.46 -23.81
C LEU A 460 10.34 21.42 -23.80
N ASN A 461 10.35 22.41 -22.90
CA ASN A 461 11.44 23.36 -22.72
C ASN A 461 12.42 22.94 -21.60
N GLY A 462 12.15 21.83 -20.89
CA GLY A 462 12.97 21.29 -19.81
C GLY A 462 12.67 21.84 -18.42
N ASN A 463 11.61 22.65 -18.25
CA ASN A 463 11.17 23.15 -16.94
C ASN A 463 10.39 22.07 -16.21
N VAL A 464 10.63 21.91 -14.90
CA VAL A 464 9.85 20.98 -14.07
C VAL A 464 8.43 21.52 -13.91
N ILE A 465 7.46 20.76 -14.39
CA ILE A 465 6.02 21.08 -14.34
C ILE A 465 5.24 20.11 -13.46
N GLY A 466 5.87 19.04 -13.00
CA GLY A 466 5.17 18.03 -12.21
C GLY A 466 6.00 16.82 -11.80
N TYR A 467 5.29 15.78 -11.37
CA TYR A 467 5.83 14.47 -11.02
C TYR A 467 4.89 13.37 -11.50
N VAL A 468 5.42 12.17 -11.67
CA VAL A 468 4.65 11.04 -12.18
C VAL A 468 4.05 10.20 -11.03
N GLY A 469 2.77 9.85 -11.15
CA GLY A 469 1.96 9.04 -10.23
C GLY A 469 1.77 7.59 -10.70
N GLU A 470 0.68 6.91 -10.35
CA GLU A 470 0.54 5.46 -10.63
C GLU A 470 0.13 5.11 -12.07
N GLU A 471 0.39 3.85 -12.47
CA GLU A 471 -0.08 3.27 -13.72
C GLU A 471 -1.60 3.15 -13.73
N VAL A 472 -2.19 3.70 -14.78
CA VAL A 472 -3.56 3.49 -15.22
C VAL A 472 -3.50 2.66 -16.51
N GLN A 473 -4.20 1.54 -16.51
CA GLN A 473 -4.39 0.76 -17.72
C GLN A 473 -5.62 1.28 -18.43
N PHE A 474 -5.48 1.52 -19.73
CA PHE A 474 -6.58 1.85 -20.61
C PHE A 474 -7.02 0.57 -21.32
N ASP A 475 -8.28 0.18 -21.20
CA ASP A 475 -8.80 -0.98 -21.94
C ASP A 475 -8.82 -0.74 -23.46
N GLU A 476 -9.20 -1.75 -24.24
CA GLU A 476 -9.31 -1.70 -25.71
C GLU A 476 -10.23 -0.58 -26.24
N ASN A 477 -11.00 0.08 -25.37
CA ASN A 477 -11.92 1.17 -25.68
C ASN A 477 -11.47 2.53 -25.10
N GLY A 478 -10.35 2.58 -24.37
CA GLY A 478 -9.74 3.81 -23.84
C GLY A 478 -10.18 4.18 -22.44
N ASN A 479 -10.61 3.21 -21.64
CA ASN A 479 -11.12 3.46 -20.30
C ASN A 479 -10.05 3.39 -19.23
N ILE A 480 -9.95 4.40 -18.35
CA ILE A 480 -9.13 4.32 -17.14
C ILE A 480 -9.65 3.17 -16.26
N ILE A 481 -8.83 2.14 -16.06
CA ILE A 481 -9.06 1.10 -15.07
C ILE A 481 -8.77 1.70 -13.68
N GLY A 482 -9.82 2.13 -12.97
CA GLY A 482 -9.78 2.58 -11.58
C GLY A 482 -10.55 1.63 -10.66
N ALA A 483 -10.15 1.55 -9.38
CA ALA A 483 -10.72 0.62 -8.40
C ALA A 483 -11.30 1.35 -7.18
N VAL A 484 -12.42 0.87 -6.66
CA VAL A 484 -13.03 1.37 -5.42
C VAL A 484 -12.10 1.11 -4.23
N VAL A 485 -11.75 2.17 -3.48
CA VAL A 485 -10.96 2.03 -2.24
C VAL A 485 -11.80 1.29 -1.19
N ASN A 486 -11.24 0.24 -0.60
CA ASN A 486 -11.92 -0.52 0.44
C ASN A 486 -11.87 0.22 1.79
N LEU A 487 -12.98 0.88 2.12
CA LEU A 487 -13.18 1.68 3.35
C LEU A 487 -13.05 0.89 4.66
N SER A 488 -13.04 -0.44 4.61
CA SER A 488 -12.86 -1.28 5.81
C SER A 488 -11.40 -1.45 6.24
N LYS A 489 -10.44 -0.96 5.43
CA LYS A 489 -9.02 -1.04 5.74
C LYS A 489 -8.55 0.16 6.58
N LEU A 490 -7.53 -0.07 7.39
CA LEU A 490 -6.95 0.89 8.31
C LEU A 490 -5.59 1.37 7.80
N PRO A 491 -5.36 2.68 7.65
CA PRO A 491 -4.05 3.20 7.25
C PRO A 491 -3.06 3.14 8.42
N ILE A 492 -2.19 2.13 8.44
CA ILE A 492 -1.19 1.91 9.49
C ILE A 492 0.17 2.45 9.07
N THR A 493 0.75 3.32 9.89
CA THR A 493 2.08 3.93 9.71
C THR A 493 3.20 2.93 10.02
N PRO A 494 4.46 3.17 9.59
CA PRO A 494 5.61 2.37 10.02
C PRO A 494 5.78 2.23 11.54
N GLN A 495 5.22 3.16 12.32
CA GLN A 495 5.21 3.13 13.79
C GLN A 495 4.15 2.16 14.36
N GLY A 496 3.29 1.61 13.51
CA GLY A 496 2.18 0.75 13.90
C GLY A 496 0.99 1.51 14.48
N THR A 497 0.84 2.79 14.13
CA THR A 497 -0.28 3.63 14.56
C THR A 497 -1.24 3.87 13.42
N LEU A 498 -2.51 4.09 13.75
CA LEU A 498 -3.50 4.56 12.78
C LEU A 498 -3.14 5.99 12.35
N LEU A 499 -3.00 6.21 11.04
CA LEU A 499 -2.73 7.53 10.46
C LEU A 499 -3.97 8.44 10.54
N GLY A 500 -5.15 7.86 10.32
CA GLY A 500 -6.43 8.55 10.30
C GLY A 500 -7.56 7.63 9.85
N ILE A 501 -8.75 8.21 9.66
CA ILE A 501 -9.93 7.53 9.14
C ILE A 501 -9.95 7.70 7.63
N LEU A 502 -10.07 6.59 6.90
CA LEU A 502 -10.24 6.61 5.47
C LEU A 502 -11.65 7.10 5.13
N GLN A 503 -11.72 8.18 4.36
CA GLN A 503 -12.95 8.77 3.85
C GLN A 503 -13.35 8.13 2.53
N ASN A 504 -14.62 8.33 2.15
CA ASN A 504 -15.18 7.80 0.90
C ASN A 504 -14.42 8.26 -0.34
N ASP A 505 -13.87 9.47 -0.32
CA ASP A 505 -13.07 10.05 -1.41
C ASP A 505 -11.63 9.52 -1.48
N GLY A 506 -11.23 8.60 -0.61
CA GLY A 506 -9.87 8.05 -0.56
C GLY A 506 -8.88 8.92 0.24
N SER A 507 -9.31 10.08 0.75
CA SER A 507 -8.52 10.87 1.69
C SER A 507 -8.50 10.22 3.07
N ILE A 508 -7.44 10.45 3.82
CA ILE A 508 -7.30 9.98 5.19
C ILE A 508 -7.29 11.20 6.10
N GLU A 509 -8.28 11.28 6.98
CA GLU A 509 -8.43 12.39 7.91
C GLU A 509 -7.99 11.99 9.31
N ASN A 510 -7.21 12.86 9.96
CA ASN A 510 -6.91 12.69 11.38
C ASN A 510 -8.12 13.09 12.26
N SER A 511 -7.99 12.97 13.58
CA SER A 511 -9.04 13.36 14.53
C SER A 511 -9.41 14.85 14.50
N ALA A 512 -8.57 15.70 13.91
CA ALA A 512 -8.83 17.13 13.68
C ALA A 512 -9.48 17.42 12.31
N LYS A 513 -9.92 16.39 11.57
CA LYS A 513 -10.48 16.49 10.21
C LYS A 513 -9.52 17.09 9.17
N GLN A 514 -8.22 16.93 9.38
CA GLN A 514 -7.21 17.35 8.42
C GLN A 514 -6.81 16.15 7.55
N VAL A 515 -6.76 16.35 6.24
CA VAL A 515 -6.25 15.34 5.30
C VAL A 515 -4.75 15.17 5.56
N VAL A 516 -4.37 13.98 6.01
CA VAL A 516 -2.98 13.60 6.34
C VAL A 516 -2.38 12.61 5.35
N GLY A 517 -3.20 12.06 4.45
CA GLY A 517 -2.74 11.22 3.37
C GLY A 517 -3.85 10.84 2.40
N ARG A 518 -3.49 10.13 1.33
CA ARG A 518 -4.42 9.57 0.34
C ARG A 518 -4.10 8.10 0.12
N ALA A 519 -5.12 7.27 0.17
CA ALA A 519 -5.01 5.83 -0.07
C ALA A 519 -4.92 5.53 -1.57
N LEU A 520 -4.06 4.57 -1.90
CA LEU A 520 -3.82 4.06 -3.25
C LEU A 520 -4.52 2.69 -3.42
N PRO A 521 -4.93 2.29 -4.63
CA PRO A 521 -5.57 1.00 -4.90
C PRO A 521 -4.71 -0.21 -4.51
N ASN A 522 -3.39 -0.10 -4.65
CA ASN A 522 -2.44 -1.13 -4.23
C ASN A 522 -2.30 -1.25 -2.69
N GLY A 523 -3.07 -0.45 -1.94
CA GLY A 523 -3.11 -0.40 -0.49
C GLY A 523 -1.99 0.41 0.13
N LEU A 524 -1.18 1.14 -0.63
CA LEU A 524 -0.23 2.10 -0.10
C LEU A 524 -0.93 3.42 0.25
N VAL A 525 -0.35 4.21 1.13
CA VAL A 525 -0.85 5.54 1.46
C VAL A 525 0.25 6.55 1.23
N LYS A 526 -0.05 7.58 0.45
CA LYS A 526 0.88 8.70 0.23
C LYS A 526 0.54 9.88 1.13
N ASP A 527 1.55 10.70 1.42
CA ASP A 527 1.36 12.01 2.03
C ASP A 527 0.54 12.93 1.12
N VAL A 528 0.10 14.06 1.67
CA VAL A 528 -0.74 15.05 0.96
C VAL A 528 -0.10 15.53 -0.34
N ASN A 529 1.24 15.60 -0.40
CA ASN A 529 2.00 16.04 -1.56
C ASN A 529 2.31 14.91 -2.56
N GLY A 530 1.82 13.68 -2.31
CA GLY A 530 2.04 12.52 -3.20
C GLY A 530 3.49 12.05 -3.32
N SER A 531 4.39 12.60 -2.51
CA SER A 531 5.85 12.49 -2.64
C SER A 531 6.41 11.33 -1.81
N LYS A 532 5.72 10.92 -0.75
CA LYS A 532 6.20 9.88 0.18
C LYS A 532 5.10 8.89 0.53
N ILE A 533 5.48 7.62 0.63
CA ILE A 533 4.62 6.59 1.21
C ILE A 533 4.71 6.72 2.72
N VAL A 534 3.58 6.92 3.39
CA VAL A 534 3.49 7.21 4.83
C VAL A 534 2.74 6.15 5.64
N ALA A 535 1.94 5.32 5.00
CA ALA A 535 1.22 4.22 5.64
C ALA A 535 0.87 3.11 4.64
N LYS A 536 0.36 1.97 5.14
CA LYS A 536 -0.29 0.92 4.36
C LYS A 536 -1.68 0.65 4.89
N MET A 537 -2.59 0.33 3.99
CA MET A 537 -3.94 -0.11 4.27
C MET A 537 -3.94 -1.57 4.73
N VAL A 538 -4.14 -1.77 6.03
CA VAL A 538 -4.21 -3.08 6.69
C VAL A 538 -5.67 -3.48 6.90
N ASN A 539 -6.02 -4.75 6.70
CA ASN A 539 -7.37 -5.22 6.99
C ASN A 539 -7.64 -5.18 8.50
N GLY A 540 -8.79 -4.65 8.92
CA GLY A 540 -9.30 -4.90 10.28
C GLY A 540 -9.77 -6.35 10.43
N GLY A 541 -9.88 -6.85 11.67
CA GLY A 541 -10.39 -8.21 11.92
C GLY A 541 -9.70 -8.95 13.05
N PHE A 542 -10.05 -10.23 13.19
CA PHE A 542 -9.45 -11.08 14.21
C PHE A 542 -7.95 -11.25 13.99
N VAL A 543 -7.21 -11.29 15.09
CA VAL A 543 -5.79 -11.55 15.13
C VAL A 543 -5.58 -12.98 15.61
N VAL A 544 -4.87 -13.76 14.80
CA VAL A 544 -4.54 -15.15 15.09
C VAL A 544 -3.05 -15.29 15.33
N GLY A 545 -2.69 -16.21 16.22
CA GLY A 545 -1.34 -16.72 16.44
C GLY A 545 -1.29 -18.22 16.12
N PHE A 546 -0.08 -18.77 16.08
CA PHE A 546 0.11 -20.18 15.76
C PHE A 546 -0.57 -21.13 16.76
N GLY A 547 -1.02 -22.28 16.24
CA GLY A 547 -1.66 -23.32 17.04
C GLY A 547 -3.11 -22.97 17.40
N CYS A 548 -3.87 -22.42 16.45
CA CYS A 548 -5.26 -22.00 16.64
C CYS A 548 -5.47 -20.95 17.74
N LYS A 549 -4.47 -20.12 18.05
CA LYS A 549 -4.58 -19.14 19.15
C LYS A 549 -5.23 -17.86 18.66
N GLN A 550 -6.30 -17.43 19.33
CA GLN A 550 -6.95 -16.15 19.07
C GLN A 550 -6.42 -15.10 20.05
N LEU A 551 -5.77 -14.05 19.51
CA LEU A 551 -5.07 -13.04 20.32
C LEU A 551 -5.94 -11.82 20.61
N GLY A 552 -6.84 -11.49 19.68
CA GLY A 552 -7.73 -10.35 19.81
C GLY A 552 -8.40 -9.99 18.50
N TYR A 553 -8.89 -8.76 18.42
CA TYR A 553 -9.54 -8.17 17.26
C TYR A 553 -8.95 -6.79 17.00
N LEU A 554 -8.40 -6.56 15.81
CA LEU A 554 -7.96 -5.26 15.35
C LEU A 554 -9.19 -4.40 15.04
N ASP A 555 -9.48 -3.47 15.95
CA ASP A 555 -10.60 -2.56 15.89
C ASP A 555 -10.26 -1.34 15.01
N LYS A 556 -11.27 -0.57 14.62
CA LYS A 556 -11.16 0.56 13.69
C LYS A 556 -10.33 1.74 14.19
N ASP A 557 -10.08 1.79 15.49
CA ASP A 557 -9.17 2.75 16.11
C ASP A 557 -7.70 2.32 15.99
N GLY A 558 -7.43 1.19 15.32
CA GLY A 558 -6.10 0.63 15.13
C GLY A 558 -5.57 -0.14 16.33
N LEU A 559 -6.38 -0.32 17.39
CA LEU A 559 -6.00 -1.06 18.59
C LEU A 559 -6.47 -2.52 18.51
N ILE A 560 -5.68 -3.42 19.08
CA ILE A 560 -6.03 -4.84 19.17
C ILE A 560 -6.69 -5.09 20.52
N LYS A 561 -7.96 -5.47 20.50
CA LYS A 561 -8.78 -5.64 21.70
C LYS A 561 -9.22 -7.08 21.90
N LYS A 562 -9.38 -7.48 23.16
CA LYS A 562 -10.05 -8.72 23.54
C LYS A 562 -11.28 -8.35 24.36
N GLY A 563 -12.46 -8.45 23.74
CA GLY A 563 -13.67 -7.80 24.28
C GLY A 563 -13.54 -6.27 24.17
N ASN A 564 -13.56 -5.57 25.31
CA ASN A 564 -13.36 -4.11 25.37
C ASN A 564 -11.95 -3.71 25.86
N GLU A 565 -11.12 -4.68 26.23
CA GLU A 565 -9.79 -4.41 26.79
C GLU A 565 -8.73 -4.36 25.70
N ASP A 566 -7.93 -3.29 25.72
CA ASP A 566 -6.74 -3.15 24.87
C ASP A 566 -5.66 -4.14 25.32
N THR A 567 -5.25 -5.02 24.40
CA THR A 567 -4.26 -6.06 24.64
C THR A 567 -2.82 -5.54 24.72
N LYS A 568 -2.60 -4.26 24.38
CA LYS A 568 -1.27 -3.64 24.22
C LYS A 568 -0.43 -4.24 23.09
N LEU A 569 -1.00 -5.17 22.33
CA LEU A 569 -0.40 -5.65 21.09
C LEU A 569 -0.45 -4.56 20.03
N ARG A 570 0.57 -4.52 19.18
CA ARG A 570 0.70 -3.50 18.14
C ARG A 570 0.74 -4.12 16.76
N ILE A 571 -0.04 -3.56 15.86
CA ILE A 571 -0.08 -3.92 14.44
C ILE A 571 1.05 -3.23 13.65
N THR A 572 1.62 -3.91 12.66
CA THR A 572 2.54 -3.31 11.68
C THR A 572 1.82 -3.03 10.35
N PRO A 573 2.40 -2.22 9.45
CA PRO A 573 1.87 -2.02 8.09
C PRO A 573 1.69 -3.29 7.24
N GLU A 574 2.33 -4.41 7.61
CA GLU A 574 2.18 -5.69 6.92
C GLU A 574 1.07 -6.57 7.51
N GLY A 575 0.35 -6.10 8.52
CA GLY A 575 -0.66 -6.91 9.21
C GLY A 575 -0.09 -7.82 10.30
N ILE A 576 1.19 -7.68 10.64
CA ILE A 576 1.86 -8.45 11.69
C ILE A 576 1.59 -7.83 13.03
N VAL A 577 1.38 -8.66 14.03
CA VAL A 577 1.12 -8.23 15.40
C VAL A 577 2.33 -8.53 16.26
N LEU A 578 2.79 -7.50 16.97
CA LEU A 578 3.93 -7.54 17.87
C LEU A 578 3.48 -7.33 19.32
N ASP A 579 4.19 -7.94 20.27
CA ASP A 579 4.03 -7.68 21.70
C ASP A 579 4.72 -6.37 22.14
N ALA A 580 4.64 -6.05 23.43
CA ALA A 580 5.21 -4.83 24.01
C ALA A 580 6.74 -4.78 23.88
N GLU A 581 7.39 -5.93 23.85
CA GLU A 581 8.83 -6.08 23.64
C GLU A 581 9.21 -6.04 22.14
N GLY A 582 8.23 -5.96 21.24
CA GLY A 582 8.41 -5.93 19.80
C GLY A 582 8.67 -7.30 19.16
N LYS A 583 8.35 -8.40 19.86
CA LYS A 583 8.42 -9.76 19.32
C LYS A 583 7.13 -10.14 18.61
N TYR A 584 7.23 -11.11 17.72
CA TYR A 584 6.07 -11.61 16.97
C TYR A 584 5.06 -12.27 17.91
N ALA A 585 3.80 -11.85 17.79
CA ALA A 585 2.67 -12.44 18.50
C ALA A 585 1.73 -13.18 17.53
N GLY A 586 1.45 -12.60 16.35
CA GLY A 586 0.52 -13.17 15.37
C GLY A 586 0.34 -12.29 14.13
N GLU A 587 -0.72 -12.51 13.37
CA GLU A 587 -1.12 -11.69 12.22
C GLU A 587 -2.64 -11.49 12.19
N VAL A 588 -3.07 -10.47 11.44
CA VAL A 588 -4.48 -10.34 11.05
C VAL A 588 -4.90 -11.56 10.24
N LEU A 589 -6.05 -12.13 10.59
CA LEU A 589 -6.60 -13.34 9.99
C LEU A 589 -6.73 -13.22 8.46
N LYS A 590 -6.15 -14.20 7.76
CA LYS A 590 -6.34 -14.42 6.32
C LYS A 590 -7.67 -15.15 6.12
N LYS A 591 -8.59 -14.53 5.40
CA LYS A 591 -9.90 -15.11 5.05
C LYS A 591 -9.89 -15.62 3.62
N GLY A 592 -10.71 -16.62 3.34
CA GLY A 592 -10.92 -17.12 1.99
C GLY A 592 -11.25 -18.61 1.93
N PRO A 593 -11.39 -19.15 0.72
CA PRO A 593 -11.50 -20.58 0.50
C PRO A 593 -10.17 -21.28 0.85
N VAL A 594 -10.27 -22.51 1.36
CA VAL A 594 -9.14 -23.36 1.78
C VAL A 594 -9.02 -24.55 0.85
N PHE A 595 -7.79 -24.85 0.43
CA PHE A 595 -7.48 -25.93 -0.49
C PHE A 595 -6.37 -26.83 0.06
N ASP A 596 -6.37 -28.10 -0.32
CA ASP A 596 -5.20 -28.98 -0.11
C ASP A 596 -4.17 -28.85 -1.26
N ASN A 597 -3.06 -29.57 -1.16
CA ASN A 597 -1.98 -29.60 -2.18
C ASN A 597 -2.43 -30.13 -3.56
N ARG A 598 -3.65 -30.64 -3.70
CA ARG A 598 -4.24 -31.09 -4.97
C ARG A 598 -5.34 -30.14 -5.45
N CYS A 599 -5.42 -28.95 -4.85
CA CYS A 599 -6.43 -27.93 -5.16
C CYS A 599 -7.86 -28.44 -4.95
N ARG A 600 -8.04 -29.41 -4.06
CA ARG A 600 -9.36 -29.80 -3.62
C ARG A 600 -9.80 -28.84 -2.53
N PHE A 601 -10.97 -28.24 -2.74
CA PHE A 601 -11.62 -27.37 -1.76
C PHE A 601 -11.96 -28.16 -0.49
N LEU A 602 -11.57 -27.60 0.66
CA LEU A 602 -11.82 -28.19 1.98
C LEU A 602 -12.89 -27.43 2.76
N GLY A 603 -12.99 -26.11 2.56
CA GLY A 603 -13.92 -25.26 3.28
C GLY A 603 -13.56 -23.77 3.16
N THR A 604 -14.26 -22.92 3.88
CA THR A 604 -14.04 -21.47 3.92
C THR A 604 -13.72 -21.04 5.33
N VAL A 605 -12.78 -20.11 5.46
CA VAL A 605 -12.42 -19.49 6.74
C VAL A 605 -13.51 -18.51 7.16
N ASP A 606 -14.08 -18.70 8.35
CA ASP A 606 -15.03 -17.77 8.94
C ASP A 606 -14.34 -16.57 9.62
N ASN A 607 -15.12 -15.69 10.25
CA ASN A 607 -14.56 -14.49 10.85
C ASN A 607 -13.64 -14.77 12.05
N THR A 608 -13.74 -15.91 12.73
CA THR A 608 -12.91 -16.22 13.91
C THR A 608 -11.67 -17.03 13.59
N GLY A 609 -11.48 -17.40 12.32
CA GLY A 609 -10.35 -18.20 11.85
C GLY A 609 -10.61 -19.69 11.86
N ILE A 610 -11.87 -20.11 11.99
CA ILE A 610 -12.29 -21.50 11.88
C ILE A 610 -12.65 -21.81 10.43
N VAL A 611 -12.16 -22.93 9.92
CA VAL A 611 -12.48 -23.43 8.59
C VAL A 611 -13.69 -24.34 8.68
N LYS A 612 -14.71 -24.04 7.88
CA LYS A 612 -15.95 -24.84 7.79
C LYS A 612 -16.22 -25.29 6.36
N ASP A 613 -16.67 -26.52 6.20
CA ASP A 613 -17.08 -27.04 4.89
C ASP A 613 -18.46 -26.49 4.45
N ASN A 614 -18.94 -26.91 3.27
CA ASN A 614 -20.24 -26.49 2.75
C ASN A 614 -21.43 -26.93 3.62
N ASP A 615 -21.26 -27.95 4.45
CA ASP A 615 -22.26 -28.43 5.41
C ASP A 615 -22.13 -27.74 6.78
N ASN A 616 -21.31 -26.67 6.86
CA ASN A 616 -20.99 -25.90 8.06
C ASN A 616 -20.32 -26.73 9.18
N ARG A 617 -19.68 -27.85 8.83
CA ARG A 617 -18.92 -28.70 9.76
C ARG A 617 -17.51 -28.17 9.96
N TYR A 618 -16.98 -28.33 11.17
CA TYR A 618 -15.60 -27.98 11.48
C TYR A 618 -14.63 -28.81 10.65
N VAL A 619 -13.68 -28.13 10.00
CA VAL A 619 -12.60 -28.74 9.22
C VAL A 619 -11.26 -28.49 9.91
N GLY A 620 -11.03 -27.27 10.39
CA GLY A 620 -9.75 -26.88 10.99
C GLY A 620 -9.71 -25.43 11.45
N CYS A 621 -8.53 -24.96 11.79
CA CYS A 621 -8.24 -23.57 12.15
C CYS A 621 -7.12 -23.00 11.28
N VAL A 622 -7.11 -21.69 11.08
CA VAL A 622 -6.09 -21.00 10.27
C VAL A 622 -4.95 -20.47 11.16
N ASN A 623 -3.72 -20.75 10.76
CA ASN A 623 -2.51 -20.14 11.29
C ASN A 623 -2.20 -18.80 10.59
N PRO A 624 -1.33 -17.95 11.18
CA PRO A 624 -0.94 -16.68 10.58
C PRO A 624 -0.43 -16.76 9.13
N ASP A 625 0.32 -17.81 8.78
CA ASP A 625 0.84 -18.03 7.43
C ASP A 625 -0.24 -18.40 6.41
N GLY A 626 -1.47 -18.67 6.85
CA GLY A 626 -2.58 -19.14 6.05
C GLY A 626 -2.69 -20.66 5.99
N SER A 627 -1.77 -21.41 6.60
CA SER A 627 -1.90 -22.86 6.74
C SER A 627 -3.06 -23.23 7.65
N VAL A 628 -3.66 -24.39 7.42
CA VAL A 628 -4.82 -24.89 8.14
C VAL A 628 -4.47 -26.18 8.87
N LEU A 629 -4.75 -26.19 10.16
CA LEU A 629 -4.56 -27.33 11.05
C LEU A 629 -5.89 -28.01 11.36
N ASP A 630 -5.91 -29.33 11.37
CA ASP A 630 -7.03 -30.10 11.91
C ASP A 630 -6.97 -30.20 13.46
N GLU A 631 -7.93 -30.92 14.06
CA GLU A 631 -7.99 -31.12 15.52
C GLU A 631 -6.78 -31.87 16.11
N LYS A 632 -6.03 -32.61 15.28
CA LYS A 632 -4.80 -33.32 15.68
C LYS A 632 -3.56 -32.44 15.54
N GLY A 633 -3.71 -31.25 14.94
CA GLY A 633 -2.64 -30.35 14.57
C GLY A 633 -1.85 -30.81 13.35
N ASP A 634 -2.47 -31.61 12.47
CA ASP A 634 -1.91 -31.94 11.17
C ASP A 634 -2.29 -30.88 10.13
N TYR A 635 -1.35 -30.53 9.26
CA TYR A 635 -1.59 -29.60 8.16
C TYR A 635 -2.47 -30.26 7.11
N ILE A 636 -3.66 -29.71 6.88
CA ILE A 636 -4.64 -30.27 5.95
C ILE A 636 -4.85 -29.42 4.70
N GLY A 637 -4.57 -28.12 4.76
CA GLY A 637 -4.74 -27.20 3.63
C GLY A 637 -4.19 -25.79 3.92
N HIS A 638 -4.38 -24.87 2.99
CA HIS A 638 -4.05 -23.45 3.15
C HIS A 638 -5.14 -22.56 2.55
N VAL A 639 -5.25 -21.34 3.06
CA VAL A 639 -6.08 -20.29 2.48
C VAL A 639 -5.55 -19.95 1.10
N ALA A 640 -6.45 -19.89 0.11
CA ALA A 640 -6.11 -19.64 -1.29
C ALA A 640 -5.19 -18.43 -1.46
N ARG A 641 -4.15 -18.60 -2.27
CA ARG A 641 -3.20 -17.54 -2.60
C ARG A 641 -3.70 -16.75 -3.81
N GLN A 642 -3.16 -15.54 -3.99
CA GLN A 642 -3.45 -14.67 -5.12
C GLN A 642 -2.15 -14.15 -5.73
N GLY A 643 -2.21 -13.68 -6.97
CA GLY A 643 -1.08 -13.11 -7.70
C GLY A 643 -0.55 -14.00 -8.81
N ALA A 644 0.73 -13.81 -9.14
CA ALA A 644 1.42 -14.55 -10.20
C ALA A 644 2.16 -15.79 -9.66
N ALA A 645 2.27 -16.80 -10.52
CA ALA A 645 3.21 -17.89 -10.36
C ALA A 645 4.27 -17.83 -11.46
N VAL A 646 5.49 -18.20 -11.08
CA VAL A 646 6.64 -18.35 -11.99
C VAL A 646 7.12 -19.78 -11.94
N ASP A 647 7.78 -20.21 -13.01
CA ASP A 647 8.48 -21.47 -13.03
C ASP A 647 9.73 -21.40 -12.15
N TYR A 648 10.44 -22.52 -12.10
CA TYR A 648 11.67 -22.65 -11.35
C TYR A 648 12.78 -21.68 -11.81
N ASP A 649 12.69 -21.14 -13.04
CA ASP A 649 13.67 -20.22 -13.61
C ASP A 649 13.22 -18.74 -13.49
N GLY A 650 12.11 -18.49 -12.79
CA GLY A 650 11.57 -17.14 -12.59
C GLY A 650 10.70 -16.63 -13.74
N LYS A 651 10.39 -17.47 -14.73
CA LYS A 651 9.55 -17.09 -15.87
C LYS A 651 8.08 -17.27 -15.54
N TYR A 652 7.25 -16.32 -15.97
CA TYR A 652 5.82 -16.33 -15.71
C TYR A 652 5.12 -17.60 -16.26
N LEU A 653 4.41 -18.29 -15.37
CA LEU A 653 3.56 -19.46 -15.70
C LEU A 653 2.09 -19.09 -15.87
N GLY A 654 1.62 -18.12 -15.09
CA GLY A 654 0.20 -17.78 -15.03
C GLY A 654 -0.21 -17.07 -13.74
N ARG A 655 -1.47 -16.66 -13.70
CA ARG A 655 -2.13 -16.06 -12.54
C ARG A 655 -2.82 -17.11 -11.70
N ILE A 656 -2.92 -16.89 -10.40
CA ILE A 656 -3.63 -17.78 -9.48
C ILE A 656 -5.12 -17.41 -9.50
N ASP A 657 -5.97 -18.37 -9.86
CA ASP A 657 -7.42 -18.20 -9.87
C ASP A 657 -8.05 -18.39 -8.47
N ASN A 658 -9.37 -18.15 -8.39
CA ASN A 658 -10.14 -18.33 -7.15
C ASN A 658 -10.26 -19.78 -6.67
N GLN A 659 -9.80 -20.75 -7.48
CA GLN A 659 -9.70 -22.18 -7.13
C GLN A 659 -8.28 -22.57 -6.73
N ASN A 660 -7.40 -21.59 -6.48
CA ASN A 660 -6.01 -21.79 -6.10
C ASN A 660 -5.18 -22.54 -7.17
N ARG A 661 -5.62 -22.48 -8.43
CA ARG A 661 -4.91 -23.03 -9.60
C ARG A 661 -4.17 -21.92 -10.32
N VAL A 662 -2.99 -22.25 -10.83
CA VAL A 662 -2.28 -21.39 -11.77
C VAL A 662 -2.90 -21.56 -13.14
N VAL A 663 -3.39 -20.47 -13.74
CA VAL A 663 -3.95 -20.43 -15.09
C VAL A 663 -3.11 -19.52 -15.98
N ASN A 664 -2.80 -19.96 -17.19
CA ASN A 664 -2.07 -19.15 -18.16
C ASN A 664 -2.98 -18.06 -18.78
N ASP A 665 -2.43 -17.25 -19.69
CA ASP A 665 -3.17 -16.16 -20.35
C ASP A 665 -4.35 -16.66 -21.21
N ALA A 666 -4.31 -17.93 -21.65
CA ALA A 666 -5.41 -18.60 -22.32
C ALA A 666 -6.48 -19.15 -21.34
N LYS A 667 -6.36 -18.86 -20.04
CA LYS A 667 -7.20 -19.35 -18.94
C LYS A 667 -7.20 -20.87 -18.79
N LEU A 668 -6.16 -21.54 -19.27
CA LEU A 668 -5.98 -22.98 -19.11
C LEU A 668 -5.20 -23.27 -17.82
N PRO A 669 -5.61 -24.27 -17.03
CA PRO A 669 -4.91 -24.64 -15.81
C PRO A 669 -3.54 -25.24 -16.13
N VAL A 670 -2.51 -24.72 -15.47
CA VAL A 670 -1.11 -25.12 -15.57
C VAL A 670 -0.71 -25.98 -14.37
N GLY A 671 -1.14 -25.58 -13.17
CA GLY A 671 -0.78 -26.28 -11.94
C GLY A 671 -1.62 -25.87 -10.74
N CYS A 672 -1.34 -26.51 -9.62
CA CYS A 672 -1.95 -26.26 -8.33
C CYS A 672 -0.94 -25.64 -7.37
N VAL A 673 -1.36 -24.62 -6.63
CA VAL A 673 -0.55 -23.99 -5.59
C VAL A 673 -0.63 -24.81 -4.30
N GLY A 674 0.50 -25.31 -3.82
CA GLY A 674 0.62 -26.03 -2.56
C GLY A 674 0.74 -25.14 -1.32
N LEU A 675 0.80 -25.79 -0.16
CA LEU A 675 0.83 -25.16 1.18
C LEU A 675 1.92 -24.09 1.31
N SER A 676 3.14 -24.42 0.89
CA SER A 676 4.32 -23.55 1.03
C SER A 676 4.50 -22.58 -0.16
N GLY A 677 3.53 -22.52 -1.08
CA GLY A 677 3.57 -21.67 -2.27
C GLY A 677 4.27 -22.30 -3.48
N ASP A 678 4.75 -23.55 -3.35
CA ASP A 678 5.20 -24.36 -4.48
C ASP A 678 4.04 -24.65 -5.44
N VAL A 679 4.32 -24.78 -6.74
CA VAL A 679 3.33 -25.07 -7.78
C VAL A 679 3.61 -26.44 -8.36
N PHE A 680 2.61 -27.31 -8.35
CA PHE A 680 2.71 -28.67 -8.85
C PHE A 680 1.76 -28.90 -10.03
N ASN A 681 2.18 -29.66 -11.03
CA ASN A 681 1.27 -30.11 -12.07
C ASN A 681 0.34 -31.23 -11.56
N ASN A 682 -0.55 -31.73 -12.41
CA ASN A 682 -1.48 -32.83 -12.09
C ASN A 682 -0.79 -34.18 -11.80
N GLU A 683 0.46 -34.36 -12.23
CA GLU A 683 1.29 -35.55 -11.97
C GLU A 683 2.08 -35.43 -10.65
N GLY A 684 2.01 -34.27 -9.97
CA GLY A 684 2.76 -33.99 -8.75
C GLY A 684 4.20 -33.53 -8.99
N VAL A 685 4.56 -33.22 -10.24
CA VAL A 685 5.86 -32.63 -10.59
C VAL A 685 5.89 -31.19 -10.13
N TYR A 686 6.98 -30.78 -9.48
CA TYR A 686 7.25 -29.39 -9.18
C TYR A 686 7.49 -28.62 -10.48
N ILE A 687 6.69 -27.56 -10.70
CA ILE A 687 6.80 -26.75 -11.92
C ILE A 687 7.10 -25.28 -11.63
N GLY A 688 7.05 -24.84 -10.37
CA GLY A 688 7.32 -23.44 -10.04
C GLY A 688 6.90 -23.03 -8.64
N ARG A 689 6.76 -21.72 -8.43
CA ARG A 689 6.36 -21.12 -7.14
C ARG A 689 5.55 -19.85 -7.32
N VAL A 690 4.77 -19.52 -6.31
CA VAL A 690 4.05 -18.25 -6.20
C VAL A 690 5.03 -17.12 -5.90
N VAL A 691 4.91 -16.00 -6.61
CA VAL A 691 5.79 -14.84 -6.44
C VAL A 691 5.45 -14.06 -5.17
N GLY A 692 4.17 -13.96 -4.82
CA GLY A 692 3.70 -13.16 -3.69
C GLY A 692 3.87 -11.65 -3.89
N LYS A 693 3.61 -10.87 -2.84
CA LYS A 693 3.73 -9.40 -2.88
C LYS A 693 5.19 -9.00 -2.67
N LYS A 694 5.87 -8.56 -3.73
CA LYS A 694 7.26 -8.11 -3.69
C LYS A 694 7.42 -6.66 -4.16
N TYR A 695 8.33 -5.94 -3.54
CA TYR A 695 8.76 -4.61 -3.96
C TYR A 695 10.17 -4.69 -4.57
N ALA A 696 10.35 -4.08 -5.73
CA ALA A 696 11.63 -3.96 -6.39
C ALA A 696 12.35 -2.69 -5.95
N PHE A 697 13.64 -2.81 -5.66
CA PHE A 697 14.53 -1.71 -5.30
C PHE A 697 15.81 -1.79 -6.11
N ASP A 698 16.39 -0.63 -6.43
CA ASP A 698 17.76 -0.58 -6.90
C ASP A 698 18.75 -0.91 -5.76
N PHE A 699 20.04 -0.97 -6.08
CA PHE A 699 21.07 -1.25 -5.09
C PHE A 699 21.31 -0.12 -4.07
N ASP A 700 20.71 1.05 -4.29
CA ASP A 700 20.72 2.17 -3.36
C ASP A 700 19.51 2.16 -2.40
N GLY A 701 18.59 1.20 -2.57
CA GLY A 701 17.36 1.10 -1.80
C GLY A 701 16.34 2.14 -2.25
N ASN A 702 16.42 2.64 -3.47
CA ASN A 702 15.35 3.41 -4.07
C ASN A 702 14.32 2.45 -4.65
N TYR A 703 13.05 2.70 -4.33
CA TYR A 703 11.93 1.93 -4.85
C TYR A 703 11.85 2.09 -6.37
N ILE A 704 11.85 0.97 -7.09
CA ILE A 704 11.66 0.92 -8.55
C ILE A 704 10.16 0.80 -8.83
N ASN A 705 9.55 -0.32 -8.43
CA ASN A 705 8.13 -0.59 -8.59
C ASN A 705 7.69 -1.84 -7.80
N LEU A 706 6.40 -2.13 -7.74
CA LEU A 706 5.88 -3.42 -7.29
C LEU A 706 6.12 -4.47 -8.38
N VAL A 707 6.33 -5.72 -7.97
CA VAL A 707 6.23 -6.85 -8.90
C VAL A 707 4.75 -7.06 -9.26
N ASP A 708 4.42 -6.97 -10.54
CA ASP A 708 3.05 -7.04 -11.02
C ASP A 708 2.51 -8.48 -11.10
N GLU A 709 1.27 -8.60 -11.56
CA GLU A 709 0.56 -9.88 -11.72
C GLU A 709 1.07 -10.73 -12.89
N ASP A 710 2.00 -10.20 -13.69
CA ASP A 710 2.70 -10.93 -14.75
C ASP A 710 4.14 -11.29 -14.30
N ALA A 711 4.43 -11.17 -12.99
CA ALA A 711 5.72 -11.39 -12.36
C ALA A 711 6.86 -10.50 -12.90
N LYS A 712 6.53 -9.29 -13.38
CA LYS A 712 7.49 -8.32 -13.93
C LYS A 712 7.58 -7.08 -13.08
N VAL A 713 8.67 -6.34 -13.26
CA VAL A 713 8.89 -5.04 -12.66
C VAL A 713 8.85 -4.01 -13.78
N LYS A 714 7.75 -3.27 -13.89
CA LYS A 714 7.67 -2.22 -14.91
C LYS A 714 8.61 -1.07 -14.59
N ILE A 715 9.44 -0.71 -15.56
CA ILE A 715 10.39 0.41 -15.51
C ILE A 715 10.03 1.39 -16.61
N TYR A 716 9.69 2.61 -16.25
CA TYR A 716 9.20 3.57 -17.22
C TYR A 716 10.33 4.17 -18.05
N GLY A 717 10.08 4.37 -19.34
CA GLY A 717 11.08 4.76 -20.33
C GLY A 717 11.97 3.60 -20.81
N LYS A 718 11.76 2.38 -20.30
CA LYS A 718 12.52 1.16 -20.61
C LYS A 718 11.55 -0.02 -20.73
N LYS A 719 12.04 -1.15 -21.24
CA LYS A 719 11.26 -2.39 -21.20
C LYS A 719 11.09 -2.86 -19.74
N SER A 720 9.96 -3.48 -19.42
CA SER A 720 9.76 -4.10 -18.10
C SER A 720 10.88 -5.08 -17.79
N ALA A 721 11.38 -5.00 -16.57
CA ALA A 721 12.37 -5.93 -16.07
C ALA A 721 11.73 -7.26 -15.68
N GLU A 722 12.49 -8.33 -15.88
CA GLU A 722 12.14 -9.68 -15.48
C GLU A 722 12.78 -10.02 -14.14
N LEU A 723 12.28 -11.06 -13.49
CA LEU A 723 12.86 -11.57 -12.25
C LEU A 723 13.71 -12.79 -12.55
N SER A 724 14.95 -12.78 -12.06
CA SER A 724 15.74 -14.01 -11.98
C SER A 724 15.09 -14.99 -10.98
N PRO A 725 15.47 -16.28 -10.97
CA PRO A 725 15.03 -17.26 -9.97
C PRO A 725 15.23 -16.80 -8.51
N ASN A 726 16.33 -16.09 -8.23
CA ASN A 726 16.65 -15.54 -6.90
C ASN A 726 16.17 -14.08 -6.71
N ASN A 727 15.07 -13.72 -7.37
CA ASN A 727 14.40 -12.41 -7.30
C ASN A 727 15.28 -11.18 -7.63
N LEU A 728 16.37 -11.34 -8.36
CA LEU A 728 17.10 -10.21 -8.94
C LEU A 728 16.28 -9.56 -10.06
N VAL A 729 16.31 -8.24 -10.13
CA VAL A 729 15.59 -7.47 -11.16
C VAL A 729 16.52 -7.30 -12.35
N LEU A 730 16.13 -7.88 -13.48
CA LEU A 730 16.93 -7.99 -14.69
C LEU A 730 16.38 -7.08 -15.78
N ASP A 731 17.22 -6.23 -16.36
CA ASP A 731 16.84 -5.47 -17.54
C ASP A 731 16.77 -6.35 -18.81
N GLU A 732 16.43 -5.75 -19.94
CA GLU A 732 16.30 -6.43 -21.23
C GLU A 732 17.60 -7.05 -21.78
N ASN A 733 18.75 -6.72 -21.19
CA ASN A 733 20.08 -7.25 -21.53
C ASN A 733 20.59 -8.22 -20.46
N ASN A 734 19.70 -8.73 -19.60
CA ASN A 734 20.00 -9.58 -18.44
C ASN A 734 21.05 -8.97 -17.50
N GLN A 735 21.11 -7.63 -17.42
CA GLN A 735 21.91 -6.93 -16.41
C GLN A 735 21.10 -6.77 -15.14
N ILE A 736 21.77 -6.93 -14.00
CA ILE A 736 21.14 -6.74 -12.71
C ILE A 736 21.05 -5.25 -12.42
N ILE A 737 19.83 -4.76 -12.23
CA ILE A 737 19.56 -3.35 -11.90
C ILE A 737 19.02 -3.18 -10.48
N GLY A 738 18.66 -4.29 -9.81
CA GLY A 738 18.11 -4.25 -8.47
C GLY A 738 17.72 -5.63 -7.92
N VAL A 739 16.93 -5.62 -6.86
CA VAL A 739 16.39 -6.81 -6.20
C VAL A 739 14.91 -6.63 -5.91
N ALA A 740 14.15 -7.72 -5.96
CA ALA A 740 12.76 -7.78 -5.55
C ALA A 740 12.65 -8.53 -4.22
N LEU A 741 12.15 -7.84 -3.19
CA LEU A 741 12.08 -8.34 -1.82
C LEU A 741 10.63 -8.52 -1.39
N ASP A 742 10.38 -9.52 -0.54
CA ASP A 742 9.07 -9.69 0.07
C ASP A 742 8.69 -8.45 0.86
N ALA A 743 7.42 -8.07 0.78
CA ALA A 743 6.88 -6.83 1.32
C ALA A 743 7.17 -6.62 2.82
N ASP A 744 7.42 -7.70 3.51
CA ASP A 744 7.55 -7.83 4.94
C ASP A 744 8.98 -8.26 5.36
N THR A 745 9.97 -8.20 4.45
CA THR A 745 11.37 -8.60 4.70
C THR A 745 11.93 -7.96 5.97
N ALA A 746 12.43 -8.79 6.89
CA ALA A 746 13.09 -8.32 8.10
C ALA A 746 14.61 -8.39 7.96
N VAL A 747 15.29 -7.39 8.52
CA VAL A 747 16.75 -7.34 8.60
C VAL A 747 17.17 -7.63 10.02
N VAL A 748 18.12 -8.56 10.19
CA VAL A 748 18.73 -8.91 11.49
C VAL A 748 20.20 -8.55 11.52
N ASN A 749 20.72 -8.25 12.70
CA ASN A 749 22.16 -8.07 12.88
C ASN A 749 22.90 -9.41 13.02
N ALA A 750 24.23 -9.35 13.20
CA ALA A 750 25.11 -10.52 13.36
C ALA A 750 24.68 -11.52 14.44
N ARG A 751 23.97 -11.07 15.48
CA ARG A 751 23.48 -11.90 16.59
C ARG A 751 22.06 -12.45 16.36
N GLY A 752 21.46 -12.19 15.20
CA GLY A 752 20.07 -12.59 14.92
C GLY A 752 19.02 -11.64 15.52
N ASN A 753 19.41 -10.51 16.10
CA ASN A 753 18.45 -9.54 16.62
C ASN A 753 17.84 -8.73 15.46
N VAL A 754 16.51 -8.66 15.41
CA VAL A 754 15.77 -7.86 14.41
C VAL A 754 16.11 -6.38 14.55
N MET A 755 16.63 -5.81 13.47
CA MET A 755 16.90 -4.38 13.33
C MET A 755 15.64 -3.63 12.89
N GLY A 756 14.87 -4.23 11.99
CA GLY A 756 13.60 -3.70 11.52
C GLY A 756 13.02 -4.45 10.32
N ILE A 757 11.88 -3.98 9.85
CA ILE A 757 11.13 -4.52 8.72
C ILE A 757 11.17 -3.51 7.57
N LEU A 758 11.30 -4.02 6.34
CA LEU A 758 11.30 -3.24 5.12
C LEU A 758 9.96 -2.53 4.93
N PHE A 759 10.02 -1.26 4.56
CA PHE A 759 8.88 -0.48 4.14
C PHE A 759 9.04 -0.04 2.67
N PRO A 760 7.95 0.23 1.92
CA PRO A 760 8.01 0.53 0.49
C PRO A 760 8.80 1.77 0.10
N ASP A 761 9.08 2.68 1.04
CA ASP A 761 9.98 3.82 0.80
C ASP A 761 11.47 3.41 0.75
N GLY A 762 11.75 2.11 0.92
CA GLY A 762 13.07 1.51 0.93
C GLY A 762 13.74 1.52 2.29
N ASN A 763 13.14 2.09 3.32
CA ASN A 763 13.74 2.12 4.66
C ASN A 763 13.40 0.86 5.47
N ILE A 764 14.32 0.47 6.35
CA ILE A 764 14.13 -0.56 7.36
C ILE A 764 13.67 0.12 8.65
N TYR A 765 12.46 -0.16 9.11
CA TYR A 765 11.91 0.42 10.33
C TYR A 765 11.98 -0.56 11.49
N SER A 766 12.63 -0.13 12.58
CA SER A 766 12.61 -0.89 13.84
C SER A 766 11.17 -1.06 14.34
N GLY A 767 10.98 -1.98 15.30
CA GLY A 767 9.67 -2.11 15.96
C GLY A 767 9.13 -0.76 16.45
N LYS A 768 9.97 0.17 16.92
CA LYS A 768 9.50 1.50 17.36
C LYS A 768 9.17 2.48 16.22
N GLY A 769 9.20 2.03 14.97
CA GLY A 769 8.98 2.86 13.79
C GLY A 769 10.10 3.86 13.51
N ILE A 770 11.31 3.60 14.02
CA ILE A 770 12.51 4.42 13.74
C ILE A 770 13.27 3.78 12.57
N SER A 771 13.51 4.55 11.50
CA SER A 771 14.31 4.11 10.36
C SER A 771 15.75 3.79 10.79
N GLN A 772 16.24 2.62 10.38
CA GLN A 772 17.60 2.13 10.55
C GLN A 772 18.47 2.40 9.30
N GLY A 773 17.88 2.98 8.26
CA GLY A 773 18.50 3.22 6.96
C GLY A 773 17.81 2.47 5.83
N LYS A 774 18.25 2.76 4.60
CA LYS A 774 17.74 2.11 3.39
C LYS A 774 18.20 0.65 3.28
N ILE A 775 17.32 -0.20 2.76
CA ILE A 775 17.63 -1.54 2.32
C ILE A 775 18.79 -1.51 1.32
N ARG A 776 19.71 -2.47 1.46
CA ARG A 776 20.85 -2.63 0.55
C ARG A 776 20.87 -4.07 0.06
N ASN A 777 21.12 -4.25 -1.24
CA ASN A 777 21.19 -5.58 -1.86
C ASN A 777 19.98 -6.43 -1.47
N ASN A 778 20.16 -7.74 -1.32
CA ASN A 778 19.14 -8.66 -0.81
C ASN A 778 18.98 -8.59 0.73
N GLY A 779 19.09 -7.39 1.32
CA GLY A 779 19.08 -7.13 2.76
C GLY A 779 20.45 -7.18 3.45
N LEU A 780 21.49 -7.70 2.79
CA LEU A 780 22.87 -7.67 3.30
C LEU A 780 23.52 -6.29 3.06
N GLY A 781 23.83 -5.58 4.14
CA GLY A 781 24.47 -4.27 4.04
C GLY A 781 24.75 -3.61 5.38
N PHE A 782 25.22 -2.36 5.29
CA PHE A 782 25.46 -1.50 6.44
C PHE A 782 24.23 -0.62 6.70
N TYR A 783 23.69 -0.72 7.91
CA TYR A 783 22.57 0.07 8.42
C TYR A 783 23.12 0.91 9.58
N GLY A 784 23.59 2.12 9.23
CA GLY A 784 24.46 2.90 10.11
C GLY A 784 25.81 2.21 10.29
N SER A 785 26.21 1.97 11.53
CA SER A 785 27.46 1.26 11.87
C SER A 785 27.29 -0.25 12.03
N THR A 786 26.06 -0.76 11.90
CA THR A 786 25.75 -2.18 12.12
C THR A 786 25.55 -2.89 10.80
N ILE A 787 26.11 -4.08 10.66
CA ILE A 787 25.86 -4.93 9.51
C ILE A 787 24.58 -5.70 9.75
N GLY A 788 23.66 -5.60 8.79
CA GLY A 788 22.42 -6.35 8.77
C GLY A 788 22.38 -7.32 7.59
N ALA A 789 21.60 -8.38 7.74
CA ALA A 789 21.29 -9.35 6.69
C ALA A 789 19.76 -9.55 6.62
N GLY A 790 19.24 -9.74 5.41
CA GLY A 790 17.86 -10.17 5.22
C GLY A 790 17.68 -11.55 5.83
N LEU A 791 16.65 -11.71 6.67
CA LEU A 791 16.43 -12.93 7.43
C LEU A 791 15.73 -13.99 6.58
N PRO A 792 16.31 -15.21 6.43
CA PRO A 792 15.64 -16.31 5.74
C PRO A 792 14.37 -16.77 6.48
N ARG A 793 13.41 -17.30 5.71
CA ARG A 793 12.12 -17.80 6.20
C ARG A 793 11.77 -19.10 5.51
N GLY A 794 10.82 -19.82 6.09
CA GLY A 794 10.33 -21.08 5.56
C GLY A 794 10.49 -22.23 6.53
N GLU A 795 10.38 -23.46 6.01
CA GLU A 795 10.47 -24.66 6.82
C GLU A 795 11.87 -24.83 7.43
N VAL A 796 11.92 -25.24 8.69
CA VAL A 796 13.14 -25.48 9.45
C VAL A 796 13.29 -26.96 9.65
N ILE A 797 14.43 -27.50 9.23
CA ILE A 797 14.79 -28.90 9.40
C ILE A 797 15.85 -29.07 10.48
N ASN A 798 15.74 -30.16 11.25
CA ASN A 798 16.70 -30.48 12.28
C ASN A 798 17.98 -31.14 11.73
N LEU A 799 18.88 -31.56 12.64
CA LEU A 799 20.12 -32.25 12.29
C LEU A 799 19.93 -33.58 11.52
N ARG A 800 18.73 -34.14 11.52
CA ARG A 800 18.37 -35.36 10.78
C ARG A 800 17.66 -35.08 9.45
N GLY A 801 17.39 -33.81 9.13
CA GLY A 801 16.60 -33.43 7.95
C GLY A 801 15.09 -33.58 8.16
N GLU A 802 14.62 -33.70 9.41
CA GLU A 802 13.19 -33.73 9.72
C GLU A 802 12.69 -32.30 9.93
N ASN A 803 11.55 -31.94 9.33
CA ASN A 803 10.90 -30.65 9.59
C ASN A 803 10.48 -30.59 11.07
N VAL A 804 10.90 -29.53 11.77
CA VAL A 804 10.57 -29.27 13.17
C VAL A 804 9.66 -28.05 13.37
N GLY A 805 9.54 -27.17 12.37
CA GLY A 805 8.77 -25.95 12.47
C GLY A 805 8.96 -25.02 11.29
N VAL A 806 8.40 -23.81 11.41
CA VAL A 806 8.51 -22.76 10.40
C VAL A 806 9.18 -21.54 11.01
N ALA A 807 10.15 -21.00 10.30
CA ALA A 807 10.82 -19.76 10.65
C ALA A 807 10.03 -18.55 10.16
N TYR A 808 9.82 -17.62 11.08
CA TYR A 808 8.97 -16.48 10.87
C TYR A 808 9.74 -15.16 10.75
N GLN A 809 9.01 -14.07 10.58
CA GLN A 809 9.56 -12.79 10.17
C GLN A 809 10.61 -12.20 11.11
N ASN A 810 10.53 -12.49 12.40
CA ASN A 810 11.48 -12.04 13.41
C ASN A 810 12.59 -13.07 13.68
N GLY A 811 12.62 -14.17 12.93
CA GLY A 811 13.61 -15.24 13.05
C GLY A 811 13.24 -16.26 14.10
N GLU A 812 12.10 -16.11 14.78
CA GLU A 812 11.61 -17.13 15.71
C GLU A 812 11.11 -18.33 14.92
N VAL A 813 11.38 -19.52 15.46
CA VAL A 813 10.93 -20.78 14.89
C VAL A 813 9.80 -21.31 15.75
N PHE A 814 8.64 -21.54 15.12
CA PHE A 814 7.46 -22.06 15.78
C PHE A 814 7.21 -23.50 15.34
N SER A 815 6.84 -24.36 16.29
CA SER A 815 6.27 -25.67 16.00
C SER A 815 4.91 -25.50 15.33
N ARG A 816 4.42 -26.55 14.67
CA ARG A 816 3.05 -26.59 14.14
C ARG A 816 1.96 -26.37 15.20
N TYR A 817 2.27 -26.58 16.49
CA TYR A 817 1.36 -26.35 17.62
C TYR A 817 1.49 -24.93 18.20
N GLY A 818 2.34 -24.08 17.62
CA GLY A 818 2.60 -22.73 18.11
C GLY A 818 3.48 -22.67 19.34
N ASP A 819 4.30 -23.70 19.58
CA ASP A 819 5.38 -23.63 20.56
C ASP A 819 6.57 -22.91 19.95
N ARG A 820 7.11 -21.94 20.66
CA ARG A 820 8.37 -21.32 20.28
C ARG A 820 9.50 -22.33 20.52
N LEU A 821 10.25 -22.69 19.49
CA LEU A 821 11.33 -23.68 19.55
C LEU A 821 12.72 -23.03 19.69
N GLY A 822 12.87 -21.83 19.14
CA GLY A 822 14.12 -21.08 19.19
C GLY A 822 14.15 -19.95 18.16
N TYR A 823 15.32 -19.68 17.59
CA TYR A 823 15.54 -18.57 16.67
C TYR A 823 16.55 -18.90 15.57
N LEU A 824 16.58 -18.07 14.53
CA LEU A 824 17.53 -18.12 13.43
C LEU A 824 18.63 -17.05 13.57
N ASP A 825 19.85 -17.39 13.14
CA ASP A 825 20.85 -16.37 12.78
C ASP A 825 20.58 -15.78 11.38
N GLY A 826 21.30 -14.71 11.02
CA GLY A 826 21.18 -14.08 9.70
C GLY A 826 21.61 -14.95 8.50
N ARG A 827 22.12 -16.16 8.72
CA ARG A 827 22.43 -17.15 7.66
C ARG A 827 21.36 -18.24 7.55
N GLY A 828 20.33 -18.21 8.40
CA GLY A 828 19.25 -19.19 8.45
C GLY A 828 19.54 -20.39 9.34
N LYS A 829 20.53 -20.32 10.23
CA LYS A 829 20.85 -21.41 11.16
C LYS A 829 19.95 -21.36 12.38
N PHE A 830 19.36 -22.49 12.72
CA PHE A 830 18.42 -22.63 13.82
C PHE A 830 19.13 -23.00 15.13
N PHE A 831 18.87 -22.19 16.16
CA PHE A 831 19.35 -22.38 17.53
C PHE A 831 18.16 -22.49 18.48
N ASN A 832 18.24 -23.41 19.44
CA ASN A 832 17.26 -23.47 20.52
C ASN A 832 17.49 -22.35 21.57
N HIS A 833 16.62 -22.28 22.57
CA HIS A 833 16.71 -21.30 23.66
C HIS A 833 17.97 -21.42 24.54
N LYS A 834 18.74 -22.51 24.41
CA LYS A 834 20.03 -22.71 25.09
C LYS A 834 21.22 -22.29 24.19
N ASN A 835 20.96 -21.65 23.05
CA ASN A 835 21.94 -21.28 22.03
C ASN A 835 22.69 -22.50 21.44
N GLU A 836 22.03 -23.66 21.41
CA GLU A 836 22.57 -24.87 20.79
C GLU A 836 22.05 -24.96 19.35
N TYR A 837 22.95 -25.17 18.39
CA TYR A 837 22.58 -25.40 16.99
C TYR A 837 21.72 -26.65 16.85
N GLN A 838 20.54 -26.52 16.26
CA GLN A 838 19.57 -27.61 16.09
C GLN A 838 19.25 -27.93 14.63
N GLY A 839 19.66 -27.09 13.68
CA GLY A 839 19.32 -27.26 12.28
C GLY A 839 19.40 -25.98 11.47
N ALA A 840 18.63 -25.88 10.38
CA ALA A 840 18.59 -24.69 9.54
C ALA A 840 17.28 -24.59 8.75
N VAL A 841 16.99 -23.40 8.24
CA VAL A 841 15.96 -23.21 7.22
C VAL A 841 16.33 -23.98 5.95
N VAL A 842 15.34 -24.62 5.33
CA VAL A 842 15.47 -25.28 4.04
C VAL A 842 15.95 -24.27 3.01
N ARG A 843 17.07 -24.56 2.35
CA ARG A 843 17.52 -23.83 1.18
C ARG A 843 17.06 -24.54 -0.07
N GLN A 844 16.37 -23.80 -0.93
CA GLN A 844 15.96 -24.25 -2.25
C GLN A 844 17.11 -24.07 -3.25
N GLY A 845 17.07 -24.84 -4.33
CA GLY A 845 18.12 -24.86 -5.34
C GLY A 845 18.16 -26.15 -6.14
N ALA A 846 19.06 -26.20 -7.12
CA ALA A 846 19.40 -27.40 -7.84
C ALA A 846 20.13 -28.39 -6.93
N ALA A 847 19.63 -29.63 -6.82
CA ALA A 847 20.33 -30.72 -6.18
C ALA A 847 21.29 -31.37 -7.19
N VAL A 848 22.60 -31.20 -6.97
CA VAL A 848 23.64 -31.72 -7.86
C VAL A 848 24.37 -32.87 -7.17
N GLY A 849 24.38 -34.02 -7.83
CA GLY A 849 25.08 -35.23 -7.41
C GLY A 849 26.59 -35.06 -7.46
N TYR A 850 27.32 -35.76 -6.60
CA TYR A 850 28.79 -35.71 -6.61
C TYR A 850 29.43 -36.29 -7.89
N ASP A 851 28.65 -37.02 -8.69
CA ASP A 851 29.01 -37.46 -10.04
C ASP A 851 28.72 -36.41 -11.12
N GLY A 852 28.20 -35.23 -10.75
CA GLY A 852 27.79 -34.15 -11.63
C GLY A 852 26.38 -34.30 -12.21
N SER A 853 25.62 -35.33 -11.80
CA SER A 853 24.25 -35.51 -12.26
C SER A 853 23.28 -34.53 -11.60
N TYR A 854 22.25 -34.10 -12.32
CA TYR A 854 21.12 -33.40 -11.74
C TYR A 854 20.20 -34.40 -11.02
N LEU A 855 20.06 -34.25 -9.70
CA LEU A 855 19.22 -35.12 -8.88
C LEU A 855 17.76 -34.64 -8.82
N GLY A 856 17.54 -33.33 -8.95
CA GLY A 856 16.22 -32.72 -8.84
C GLY A 856 16.27 -31.30 -8.29
N TYR A 857 15.10 -30.70 -8.08
CA TYR A 857 14.96 -29.41 -7.43
C TYR A 857 14.54 -29.59 -5.97
N VAL A 858 15.04 -28.74 -5.08
CA VAL A 858 14.66 -28.78 -3.65
C VAL A 858 13.40 -27.95 -3.42
N ALA A 859 12.29 -28.64 -3.14
CA ALA A 859 11.01 -28.02 -2.77
C ALA A 859 11.07 -27.33 -1.40
N ALA A 860 10.06 -26.53 -1.05
CA ALA A 860 10.06 -25.76 0.19
C ALA A 860 10.11 -26.62 1.46
N ASP A 861 9.68 -27.88 1.37
CA ASP A 861 9.73 -28.87 2.46
C ASP A 861 11.06 -29.61 2.59
N GLY A 862 12.02 -29.28 1.72
CA GLY A 862 13.32 -29.91 1.65
C GLY A 862 13.35 -31.23 0.89
N THR A 863 12.23 -31.66 0.30
CA THR A 863 12.20 -32.81 -0.59
C THR A 863 12.89 -32.47 -1.91
N VAL A 864 13.76 -33.36 -2.39
CA VAL A 864 14.38 -33.25 -3.72
C VAL A 864 13.52 -33.99 -4.72
N ILE A 865 12.97 -33.26 -5.69
CA ILE A 865 12.01 -33.77 -6.69
C ILE A 865 12.69 -33.77 -8.05
N ASP A 866 12.78 -34.94 -8.69
CA ASP A 866 13.35 -35.07 -10.04
C ASP A 866 12.41 -34.56 -11.13
N LEU A 867 12.88 -34.51 -12.38
CA LEU A 867 12.11 -34.04 -13.54
C LEU A 867 10.86 -34.88 -13.85
N ASN A 868 10.75 -36.09 -13.28
CA ASN A 868 9.58 -36.96 -13.42
C ASN A 868 8.64 -36.87 -12.20
N GLY A 869 8.88 -35.94 -11.27
CA GLY A 869 8.09 -35.78 -10.04
C GLY A 869 8.38 -36.81 -8.97
N LYS A 870 9.44 -37.62 -9.11
CA LYS A 870 9.82 -38.61 -8.11
C LYS A 870 10.76 -38.00 -7.08
N THR A 871 10.57 -38.37 -5.81
CA THR A 871 11.53 -38.03 -4.76
C THR A 871 12.87 -38.71 -5.02
N ALA A 872 13.92 -37.92 -5.19
CA ALA A 872 15.31 -38.34 -5.35
C ALA A 872 16.09 -38.32 -4.03
N GLY A 873 15.62 -37.56 -3.03
CA GLY A 873 16.23 -37.47 -1.72
C GLY A 873 15.62 -36.36 -0.85
N LYS A 874 16.30 -36.04 0.25
CA LYS A 874 15.97 -34.93 1.14
C LYS A 874 17.19 -34.07 1.43
N VAL A 875 16.99 -32.77 1.51
CA VAL A 875 18.02 -31.84 1.95
C VAL A 875 18.27 -31.98 3.45
N THR A 876 19.52 -31.88 3.85
CA THR A 876 19.94 -31.81 5.25
C THR A 876 20.28 -30.37 5.63
N HIS A 877 20.26 -30.07 6.93
CA HIS A 877 20.47 -28.72 7.49
C HIS A 877 21.78 -28.02 7.07
N ASP A 878 22.73 -28.76 6.51
CA ASP A 878 24.04 -28.35 6.02
C ASP A 878 24.12 -28.36 4.48
N GLU A 879 22.98 -28.23 3.80
CA GLU A 879 22.83 -28.08 2.34
C GLU A 879 23.25 -29.32 1.54
N LYS A 880 23.27 -30.51 2.17
CA LYS A 880 23.57 -31.78 1.50
C LYS A 880 22.30 -32.52 1.11
N VAL A 881 22.40 -33.41 0.14
CA VAL A 881 21.27 -34.23 -0.34
C VAL A 881 21.48 -35.67 0.10
N ALA A 882 20.58 -36.16 0.95
CA ALA A 882 20.54 -37.53 1.43
C ALA A 882 19.52 -38.35 0.63
N ASP A 883 19.91 -39.55 0.19
CA ASP A 883 18.98 -40.52 -0.40
C ASP A 883 18.09 -41.18 0.67
N ASP A 884 17.17 -42.04 0.26
CA ASP A 884 16.25 -42.78 1.16
C ASP A 884 16.97 -43.67 2.20
N LYS A 885 18.25 -43.94 2.01
CA LYS A 885 19.10 -44.71 2.94
C LYS A 885 19.94 -43.79 3.85
N GLY A 886 19.76 -42.48 3.78
CA GLY A 886 20.53 -41.47 4.51
C GLY A 886 21.92 -41.19 3.91
N ARG A 887 22.27 -41.80 2.76
CA ARG A 887 23.58 -41.60 2.15
C ARG A 887 23.61 -40.25 1.45
N ILE A 888 24.67 -39.48 1.70
CA ILE A 888 24.86 -38.21 1.00
C ILE A 888 25.28 -38.49 -0.43
N VAL A 889 24.41 -38.12 -1.38
CA VAL A 889 24.60 -38.35 -2.82
C VAL A 889 24.94 -37.07 -3.59
N GLY A 890 24.69 -35.91 -2.99
CA GLY A 890 24.96 -34.62 -3.60
C GLY A 890 24.83 -33.46 -2.62
N GLU A 891 24.68 -32.26 -3.16
CA GLU A 891 24.46 -31.03 -2.42
C GLU A 891 23.54 -30.07 -3.18
N VAL A 892 23.00 -29.11 -2.44
CA VAL A 892 22.12 -28.08 -2.99
C VAL A 892 22.97 -26.89 -3.41
N ILE A 893 22.84 -26.50 -4.67
CA ILE A 893 23.43 -25.27 -5.19
C ILE A 893 22.28 -24.27 -5.40
N PRO A 894 22.15 -23.24 -4.55
CA PRO A 894 21.08 -22.25 -4.67
C PRO A 894 21.29 -21.38 -5.90
N GLU A 895 20.21 -20.92 -6.49
CA GLU A 895 20.23 -19.99 -7.63
C GLU A 895 20.95 -18.71 -7.22
N ASN A 896 21.90 -18.31 -8.04
CA ASN A 896 22.76 -17.19 -7.72
C ASN A 896 23.41 -16.64 -8.98
N THR A 897 24.08 -15.50 -8.84
CA THR A 897 24.88 -14.95 -9.92
C THR A 897 26.16 -15.73 -10.13
N ILE A 898 26.56 -15.77 -11.39
CA ILE A 898 27.78 -16.39 -11.84
C ILE A 898 28.79 -15.30 -12.15
N ILE A 899 30.00 -15.51 -11.67
CA ILE A 899 31.17 -14.69 -11.95
C ILE A 899 32.26 -15.53 -12.64
N ASP A 900 33.10 -14.86 -13.42
CA ASP A 900 34.36 -15.44 -13.86
C ASP A 900 35.41 -15.43 -12.73
N ILE A 901 36.58 -16.05 -12.98
CA ILE A 901 37.72 -16.06 -12.04
C ILE A 901 38.23 -14.66 -11.65
N TRP A 902 37.87 -13.62 -12.40
CA TRP A 902 38.24 -12.24 -12.11
C TRP A 902 37.15 -11.49 -11.33
N GLY A 903 36.02 -12.12 -11.02
CA GLY A 903 34.91 -11.51 -10.31
C GLY A 903 33.99 -10.67 -11.18
N ASN A 904 34.02 -10.84 -12.50
CA ASN A 904 33.06 -10.16 -13.37
C ASN A 904 31.81 -11.01 -13.51
N TYR A 905 30.64 -10.38 -13.35
CA TYR A 905 29.34 -10.99 -13.61
C TYR A 905 29.24 -11.54 -15.04
N LYS A 906 28.72 -12.77 -15.16
CA LYS A 906 28.59 -13.52 -16.43
C LYS A 906 27.20 -14.07 -16.71
N GLY A 907 26.29 -14.03 -15.74
CA GLY A 907 24.95 -14.59 -15.86
C GLY A 907 24.47 -15.18 -14.54
N PHE A 908 23.55 -16.15 -14.60
CA PHE A 908 22.95 -16.76 -13.42
C PHE A 908 22.93 -18.28 -13.51
N LEU A 909 22.92 -18.90 -12.34
CA LEU A 909 22.58 -20.30 -12.18
C LEU A 909 21.06 -20.43 -12.19
N ASN A 910 20.55 -21.29 -13.07
CA ASN A 910 19.15 -21.65 -13.12
C ASN A 910 18.87 -22.85 -12.20
N SER A 911 17.60 -23.23 -12.10
CA SER A 911 17.13 -24.29 -11.19
C SER A 911 17.48 -25.72 -11.62
N LEU A 912 17.91 -25.91 -12.87
CA LEU A 912 18.42 -27.19 -13.38
C LEU A 912 19.91 -27.37 -13.06
N GLY A 913 20.53 -26.36 -12.45
CA GLY A 913 21.97 -26.32 -12.26
C GLY A 913 22.73 -25.85 -13.51
N ASP A 914 22.03 -25.35 -14.53
CA ASP A 914 22.64 -24.79 -15.73
C ASP A 914 23.00 -23.32 -15.54
N ILE A 915 24.11 -22.90 -16.13
CA ILE A 915 24.53 -21.50 -16.16
C ILE A 915 24.00 -20.88 -17.45
N THR A 916 23.12 -19.89 -17.28
CA THR A 916 22.62 -19.04 -18.35
C THR A 916 23.45 -17.77 -18.39
N ASP A 917 24.06 -17.47 -19.53
CA ASP A 917 24.86 -16.26 -19.70
C ASP A 917 24.00 -14.99 -19.85
N ILE A 918 24.65 -13.83 -19.93
CA ILE A 918 23.96 -12.54 -20.14
C ILE A 918 23.17 -12.44 -21.46
N LYS A 919 23.38 -13.35 -22.41
CA LYS A 919 22.61 -13.40 -23.66
C LYS A 919 21.39 -14.32 -23.55
N GLY A 920 21.23 -15.01 -22.43
CA GLY A 920 20.16 -15.99 -22.23
C GLY A 920 20.50 -17.38 -22.76
N GLU A 921 21.77 -17.65 -23.10
CA GLU A 921 22.20 -18.96 -23.61
C GLU A 921 22.75 -19.82 -22.46
N VAL A 922 22.35 -21.09 -22.41
CA VAL A 922 22.94 -22.07 -21.49
C VAL A 922 24.37 -22.41 -21.96
N VAL A 923 25.37 -22.15 -21.13
CA VAL A 923 26.79 -22.29 -21.50
C VAL A 923 27.49 -23.50 -20.89
N THR A 924 27.11 -23.92 -19.68
CA THR A 924 27.64 -25.09 -18.97
C THR A 924 26.76 -25.39 -17.75
N ALA A 925 26.98 -26.51 -17.07
CA ALA A 925 26.32 -26.86 -15.82
C ALA A 925 27.25 -26.63 -14.62
N VAL A 926 26.66 -26.34 -13.47
CA VAL A 926 27.37 -26.22 -12.20
C VAL A 926 27.74 -27.60 -11.67
N LEU A 927 28.99 -27.73 -11.23
CA LEU A 927 29.47 -28.92 -10.53
C LEU A 927 29.34 -28.72 -9.02
N PRO A 928 29.40 -29.82 -8.24
CA PRO A 928 29.55 -29.74 -6.80
C PRO A 928 30.66 -28.75 -6.39
N GLY A 929 30.37 -27.91 -5.41
CA GLY A 929 31.20 -26.80 -4.95
C GLY A 929 30.83 -25.46 -5.59
N GLY A 930 29.86 -25.41 -6.51
CA GLY A 930 29.37 -24.17 -7.13
C GLY A 930 30.31 -23.60 -8.20
N SER A 931 31.13 -24.44 -8.83
CA SER A 931 32.08 -24.05 -9.89
C SER A 931 31.88 -24.91 -11.14
N THR A 932 32.50 -24.50 -12.25
CA THR A 932 32.40 -25.18 -13.55
C THR A 932 33.76 -25.48 -14.16
N ASP A 933 33.76 -26.29 -15.21
CA ASP A 933 34.91 -26.56 -16.07
C ASP A 933 35.33 -25.34 -16.92
N ASN A 934 34.46 -24.36 -17.09
CA ASN A 934 34.68 -23.15 -17.89
C ASN A 934 35.18 -21.94 -17.08
N ASN A 935 35.79 -22.16 -15.90
CA ASN A 935 36.28 -21.08 -15.01
C ASN A 935 35.18 -20.09 -14.59
N LEU A 936 33.93 -20.57 -14.49
CA LEU A 936 32.80 -19.85 -13.93
C LEU A 936 32.47 -20.39 -12.54
N SER A 937 32.05 -19.52 -11.64
CA SER A 937 31.69 -19.87 -10.27
C SER A 937 30.50 -19.06 -9.80
N VAL A 938 29.67 -19.68 -8.96
CA VAL A 938 28.69 -18.99 -8.13
C VAL A 938 29.41 -17.92 -7.29
N VAL A 939 28.86 -16.71 -7.24
CA VAL A 939 29.41 -15.63 -6.42
C VAL A 939 29.37 -16.01 -4.94
N LYS A 940 30.46 -15.73 -4.21
CA LYS A 940 30.45 -15.82 -2.76
C LYS A 940 29.91 -14.53 -2.17
N THR A 941 28.66 -14.55 -1.73
CA THR A 941 28.03 -13.41 -1.05
C THR A 941 28.38 -13.39 0.44
N GLY A 942 28.68 -12.22 0.99
CA GLY A 942 28.92 -12.08 2.42
C GLY A 942 29.57 -10.76 2.82
N VAL A 943 29.89 -10.63 4.10
CA VAL A 943 30.70 -9.52 4.61
C VAL A 943 32.15 -9.73 4.20
N VAL A 944 32.83 -8.67 3.79
CA VAL A 944 34.25 -8.68 3.45
C VAL A 944 35.03 -8.14 4.64
N ILE A 945 35.99 -8.92 5.13
CA ILE A 945 36.94 -8.50 6.16
C ILE A 945 38.32 -8.22 5.56
N ASP A 946 39.02 -7.23 6.10
CA ASP A 946 40.44 -7.01 5.80
C ASP A 946 41.33 -8.08 6.46
N PHE A 947 42.64 -8.01 6.21
CA PHE A 947 43.61 -8.92 6.80
C PHE A 947 43.72 -8.82 8.34
N GLY A 948 43.19 -7.77 8.95
CA GLY A 948 43.11 -7.57 10.40
C GLY A 948 41.78 -8.06 11.01
N GLY A 949 40.85 -8.55 10.19
CA GLY A 949 39.54 -9.02 10.60
C GLY A 949 38.49 -7.93 10.75
N ASN A 950 38.74 -6.72 10.23
CA ASN A 950 37.76 -5.63 10.28
C ASN A 950 36.84 -5.69 9.06
N PRO A 951 35.51 -5.57 9.24
CA PRO A 951 34.59 -5.46 8.11
C PRO A 951 34.88 -4.20 7.29
N VAL A 952 35.14 -4.37 5.99
CA VAL A 952 35.44 -3.28 5.03
C VAL A 952 34.38 -3.12 3.94
N GLY A 953 33.55 -4.15 3.72
CA GLY A 953 32.49 -4.09 2.72
C GLY A 953 31.54 -5.28 2.76
N VAL A 954 30.58 -5.30 1.85
CA VAL A 954 29.67 -6.41 1.58
C VAL A 954 29.68 -6.72 0.09
N VAL A 955 29.58 -8.00 -0.26
CA VAL A 955 29.47 -8.45 -1.66
C VAL A 955 28.02 -8.26 -2.12
N ARG A 956 27.86 -7.48 -3.17
CA ARG A 956 26.60 -7.25 -3.89
C ARG A 956 26.28 -8.46 -4.78
N PRO A 957 25.01 -8.65 -5.19
CA PRO A 957 24.62 -9.72 -6.11
C PRO A 957 25.42 -9.74 -7.42
N ASP A 958 25.82 -8.59 -7.97
CA ASP A 958 26.65 -8.50 -9.17
C ASP A 958 28.14 -8.84 -8.95
N GLY A 959 28.53 -9.24 -7.74
CA GLY A 959 29.91 -9.54 -7.35
C GLY A 959 30.75 -8.31 -6.97
N ALA A 960 30.22 -7.09 -7.13
CA ALA A 960 30.88 -5.88 -6.65
C ALA A 960 30.91 -5.85 -5.12
N VAL A 961 31.92 -5.18 -4.53
CA VAL A 961 32.03 -5.01 -3.08
C VAL A 961 31.79 -3.56 -2.73
N ALA A 962 30.75 -3.30 -1.93
CA ALA A 962 30.38 -1.97 -1.47
C ALA A 962 30.72 -1.77 0.00
N ASN A 963 31.25 -0.59 0.35
CA ASN A 963 31.55 -0.21 1.73
C ASN A 963 30.30 0.31 2.48
N SER A 964 30.49 0.80 3.71
CA SER A 964 29.40 1.35 4.54
C SER A 964 28.74 2.62 3.99
N ALA A 965 29.40 3.34 3.09
CA ALA A 965 28.84 4.48 2.35
C ALA A 965 28.14 4.06 1.03
N ASN A 966 27.97 2.74 0.82
CA ASN A 966 27.51 2.11 -0.43
C ASN A 966 28.38 2.42 -1.66
N VAL A 967 29.64 2.81 -1.46
CA VAL A 967 30.58 3.04 -2.56
C VAL A 967 31.26 1.73 -2.92
N VAL A 968 31.27 1.39 -4.21
CA VAL A 968 31.96 0.21 -4.73
C VAL A 968 33.47 0.40 -4.58
N ILE A 969 34.11 -0.48 -3.80
CA ILE A 969 35.55 -0.45 -3.49
C ILE A 969 36.33 -1.58 -4.16
N GLY A 970 35.65 -2.59 -4.71
CA GLY A 970 36.28 -3.77 -5.30
C GLY A 970 35.28 -4.78 -5.86
N ARG A 971 35.74 -6.01 -6.07
CA ARG A 971 34.94 -7.16 -6.50
C ARG A 971 35.42 -8.45 -5.83
N ALA A 972 34.49 -9.36 -5.57
CA ALA A 972 34.79 -10.69 -5.04
C ALA A 972 35.20 -11.64 -6.16
N LEU A 973 36.26 -12.40 -5.93
CA LEU A 973 36.74 -13.46 -6.82
C LEU A 973 36.05 -14.79 -6.48
N SER A 974 36.16 -15.77 -7.37
CA SER A 974 35.54 -17.09 -7.22
C SER A 974 35.98 -17.86 -5.96
N ASP A 975 37.19 -17.59 -5.45
CA ASP A 975 37.70 -18.21 -4.23
C ASP A 975 37.27 -17.49 -2.94
N GLY A 976 36.65 -16.31 -3.04
CA GLY A 976 36.24 -15.47 -1.91
C GLY A 976 37.22 -14.35 -1.57
N ASN A 977 38.37 -14.28 -2.23
CA ASN A 977 39.26 -13.13 -2.12
C ASN A 977 38.61 -11.89 -2.74
N VAL A 978 38.96 -10.71 -2.23
CA VAL A 978 38.43 -9.44 -2.73
C VAL A 978 39.56 -8.57 -3.23
N VAL A 979 39.45 -8.14 -4.48
CA VAL A 979 40.38 -7.19 -5.11
C VAL A 979 39.73 -5.83 -5.24
N SER A 980 40.50 -4.77 -4.99
CA SER A 980 40.05 -3.39 -5.18
C SER A 980 39.84 -3.08 -6.66
N VAL A 981 39.23 -1.93 -6.94
CA VAL A 981 39.10 -1.40 -8.30
C VAL A 981 40.48 -1.24 -8.99
N ALA A 982 41.55 -1.06 -8.23
CA ALA A 982 42.93 -0.98 -8.71
C ALA A 982 43.64 -2.36 -8.82
N GLY A 983 42.93 -3.46 -8.56
CA GLY A 983 43.46 -4.83 -8.64
C GLY A 983 44.30 -5.28 -7.43
N LYS A 984 44.30 -4.54 -6.32
CA LYS A 984 45.02 -4.92 -5.10
C LYS A 984 44.14 -5.82 -4.23
N LEU A 985 44.68 -6.90 -3.67
CA LEU A 985 43.98 -7.69 -2.66
C LEU A 985 43.71 -6.82 -1.41
N ILE A 986 42.44 -6.72 -1.02
CA ILE A 986 41.97 -5.85 0.10
C ILE A 986 41.24 -6.61 1.20
N GLY A 987 40.88 -7.87 0.99
CA GLY A 987 40.18 -8.66 1.99
C GLY A 987 39.71 -10.00 1.47
N GLU A 988 38.89 -10.66 2.28
CA GLU A 988 38.26 -11.95 2.00
C GLU A 988 36.82 -11.93 2.51
N VAL A 989 35.92 -12.61 1.81
CA VAL A 989 34.55 -12.84 2.26
C VAL A 989 34.58 -13.75 3.49
N VAL A 990 33.87 -13.35 4.56
CA VAL A 990 33.71 -14.17 5.76
C VAL A 990 33.07 -15.50 5.39
N ASP A 991 33.78 -16.59 5.69
CA ASP A 991 33.34 -17.95 5.45
C ASP A 991 33.61 -18.83 6.69
N GLY A 992 32.77 -19.83 6.88
CA GLY A 992 32.84 -20.78 7.99
C GLY A 992 32.00 -20.40 9.23
N ASP A 993 31.99 -21.33 10.17
CA ASP A 993 30.90 -21.47 11.14
C ASP A 993 31.37 -21.72 12.56
N ILE A 994 32.40 -22.54 12.72
CA ILE A 994 32.94 -22.96 14.02
C ILE A 994 34.44 -22.76 14.04
N VAL A 995 34.97 -22.48 15.24
CA VAL A 995 36.40 -22.38 15.49
C VAL A 995 36.85 -23.62 16.25
N ILE A 996 37.74 -24.41 15.65
CA ILE A 996 38.39 -25.53 16.32
C ILE A 996 39.74 -25.04 16.87
N GLY A 997 39.85 -25.02 18.20
CA GLY A 997 41.02 -24.55 18.91
C GLY A 997 42.14 -25.57 18.98
N ASN A 998 43.31 -25.15 19.48
CA ASN A 998 44.50 -25.99 19.60
C ASN A 998 44.33 -27.19 20.56
N ASN A 999 43.27 -27.18 21.39
CA ASN A 999 42.87 -28.32 22.21
C ASN A 999 41.96 -29.32 21.46
N ASP A 1000 41.83 -29.15 20.14
CA ASP A 1000 41.01 -29.94 19.22
C ASP A 1000 39.52 -29.99 19.63
N LYS A 1001 39.02 -28.89 20.21
CA LYS A 1001 37.61 -28.69 20.57
C LYS A 1001 37.08 -27.42 19.93
N VAL A 1002 35.76 -27.39 19.72
CA VAL A 1002 35.07 -26.16 19.31
C VAL A 1002 35.15 -25.14 20.45
N VAL A 1003 35.77 -23.99 20.18
CA VAL A 1003 35.97 -22.89 21.13
C VAL A 1003 35.00 -21.73 20.91
N GLY A 1004 34.40 -21.61 19.73
CA GLY A 1004 33.41 -20.58 19.43
C GLY A 1004 32.74 -20.74 18.06
N TYR A 1005 31.74 -19.90 17.80
CA TYR A 1005 30.97 -19.84 16.55
C TYR A 1005 31.26 -18.53 15.83
N VAL A 1006 31.42 -18.60 14.50
CA VAL A 1006 31.70 -17.44 13.65
C VAL A 1006 30.37 -16.85 13.20
N LEU A 1007 30.13 -15.57 13.49
CA LEU A 1007 28.99 -14.80 12.99
C LEU A 1007 29.24 -14.32 11.56
N PHE A 1008 28.19 -13.93 10.84
CA PHE A 1008 28.34 -13.49 9.45
C PHE A 1008 29.14 -12.18 9.29
N ASP A 1009 29.31 -11.39 10.36
CA ASP A 1009 30.16 -10.20 10.38
C ASP A 1009 31.63 -10.50 10.72
N GLY A 1010 31.99 -11.79 10.86
CA GLY A 1010 33.34 -12.25 11.16
C GLY A 1010 33.67 -12.26 12.66
N LYS A 1011 32.79 -11.82 13.56
CA LYS A 1011 33.02 -11.94 15.00
C LYS A 1011 32.85 -13.38 15.48
N ILE A 1012 33.55 -13.73 16.56
CA ILE A 1012 33.48 -15.06 17.16
C ILE A 1012 32.80 -14.97 18.51
N ILE A 1013 31.75 -15.76 18.71
CA ILE A 1013 31.03 -15.87 19.98
C ILE A 1013 31.36 -17.18 20.70
N GLY A 1014 31.48 -17.11 22.02
CA GLY A 1014 31.59 -18.26 22.91
C GLY A 1014 30.24 -18.94 23.14
N LYS A 1015 30.25 -20.03 23.92
CA LYS A 1015 29.01 -20.75 24.30
C LYS A 1015 28.07 -19.93 25.18
N ASP A 1016 28.60 -18.91 25.85
CA ASP A 1016 27.86 -17.96 26.69
C ASP A 1016 27.39 -16.71 25.91
N ASP A 1017 27.49 -16.74 24.57
CA ASP A 1017 27.16 -15.63 23.67
C ASP A 1017 28.07 -14.37 23.84
N SER A 1018 29.16 -14.49 24.59
CA SER A 1018 30.16 -13.43 24.69
C SER A 1018 31.02 -13.37 23.42
N ILE A 1019 31.39 -12.18 22.97
CA ILE A 1019 32.37 -12.04 21.89
C ILE A 1019 33.75 -12.39 22.46
N ILE A 1020 34.35 -13.46 21.94
CA ILE A 1020 35.66 -13.96 22.39
C ILE A 1020 36.78 -13.68 21.39
N GLY A 1021 36.44 -13.27 20.16
CA GLY A 1021 37.41 -13.08 19.10
C GLY A 1021 36.84 -12.61 17.77
N ARG A 1022 37.65 -12.67 16.72
CA ARG A 1022 37.28 -12.36 15.33
C ARG A 1022 38.03 -13.24 14.32
N SER A 1023 37.44 -13.38 13.14
CA SER A 1023 38.01 -14.04 11.97
C SER A 1023 39.08 -13.17 11.32
N LEU A 1024 40.12 -13.82 10.80
CA LEU A 1024 41.14 -13.26 9.92
C LEU A 1024 41.12 -13.99 8.57
N SER A 1025 41.75 -13.39 7.58
CA SER A 1025 41.95 -14.00 6.26
C SER A 1025 42.63 -15.39 6.36
N GLY A 1026 42.27 -16.30 5.46
CA GLY A 1026 42.80 -17.66 5.39
C GLY A 1026 42.10 -18.66 6.32
N GLY A 1027 41.06 -18.22 7.03
CA GLY A 1027 40.28 -19.04 7.97
C GLY A 1027 40.92 -19.15 9.36
N LEU A 1028 41.71 -18.16 9.78
CA LEU A 1028 42.31 -18.12 11.11
C LEU A 1028 41.39 -17.35 12.07
N ALA A 1029 41.29 -17.80 13.32
CA ALA A 1029 40.56 -17.10 14.38
C ALA A 1029 41.54 -16.57 15.44
N ILE A 1030 41.32 -15.33 15.89
CA ILE A 1030 42.08 -14.71 16.97
C ILE A 1030 41.18 -14.20 18.09
N ASP A 1031 41.70 -14.16 19.31
CA ASP A 1031 41.02 -13.64 20.48
C ASP A 1031 41.04 -12.09 20.53
N LEU A 1032 40.43 -11.51 21.55
CA LEU A 1032 40.41 -10.07 21.77
C LEU A 1032 41.78 -9.43 22.06
N LYS A 1033 42.81 -10.24 22.31
CA LYS A 1033 44.21 -9.82 22.55
C LYS A 1033 45.12 -10.21 21.38
N ASP A 1034 44.53 -10.54 20.23
CA ASP A 1034 45.19 -10.98 19.00
C ASP A 1034 45.99 -12.30 19.14
N GLY A 1035 45.67 -13.12 20.15
CA GLY A 1035 46.17 -14.49 20.30
C GLY A 1035 45.41 -15.47 19.40
N ILE A 1036 46.09 -16.48 18.84
CA ILE A 1036 45.43 -17.48 17.98
C ILE A 1036 44.46 -18.33 18.81
N LEU A 1037 43.16 -18.25 18.48
CA LEU A 1037 42.13 -19.12 19.05
C LEU A 1037 42.13 -20.49 18.38
N GLY A 1038 42.30 -20.52 17.06
CA GLY A 1038 42.20 -21.75 16.29
C GLY A 1038 41.91 -21.49 14.82
N LYS A 1039 41.34 -22.50 14.16
CA LYS A 1039 41.01 -22.47 12.74
C LYS A 1039 39.52 -22.59 12.51
N ILE A 1040 39.04 -21.86 11.51
CA ILE A 1040 37.63 -21.76 11.14
C ILE A 1040 37.28 -22.86 10.14
N TYR A 1041 36.16 -23.54 10.38
CA TYR A 1041 35.61 -24.57 9.52
C TYR A 1041 34.11 -24.38 9.31
N LYS A 1042 33.59 -24.86 8.17
CA LYS A 1042 32.16 -24.89 7.85
C LYS A 1042 31.52 -26.16 8.43
N ILE A 1043 30.33 -26.04 9.01
CA ILE A 1043 29.51 -27.20 9.39
C ILE A 1043 29.10 -27.93 8.12
N GLY A 1044 29.10 -29.26 8.13
CA GLY A 1044 28.84 -30.09 6.96
C GLY A 1044 30.04 -30.26 6.02
N ALA A 1045 31.21 -29.68 6.36
CA ALA A 1045 32.41 -29.87 5.56
C ALA A 1045 32.75 -31.36 5.41
N SER A 1046 32.92 -31.79 4.16
CA SER A 1046 33.20 -33.19 3.82
C SER A 1046 34.57 -33.61 4.35
N ILE A 1047 34.61 -34.81 4.91
CA ILE A 1047 35.82 -35.46 5.41
C ILE A 1047 36.21 -36.55 4.43
N LEU A 1048 37.43 -36.44 3.92
CA LEU A 1048 38.02 -37.43 3.04
C LEU A 1048 39.02 -38.30 3.79
N GLY A 1049 39.00 -39.60 3.53
CA GLY A 1049 40.00 -40.53 4.03
C GLY A 1049 41.36 -40.32 3.39
N ASN A 1050 42.37 -41.00 3.92
CA ASN A 1050 43.71 -41.02 3.33
C ASN A 1050 43.73 -41.59 1.89
N ASP A 1051 42.73 -42.41 1.55
CA ASP A 1051 42.46 -42.96 0.21
C ASP A 1051 41.66 -42.01 -0.70
N GLY A 1052 41.28 -40.83 -0.19
CA GLY A 1052 40.41 -39.88 -0.88
C GLY A 1052 38.93 -40.26 -0.85
N SER A 1053 38.54 -41.36 -0.20
CA SER A 1053 37.14 -41.75 -0.09
C SER A 1053 36.40 -40.83 0.88
N TYR A 1054 35.13 -40.54 0.64
CA TYR A 1054 34.30 -39.89 1.65
C TYR A 1054 34.24 -40.75 2.92
N LYS A 1055 34.41 -40.14 4.10
CA LYS A 1055 34.29 -40.83 5.41
C LYS A 1055 33.12 -40.30 6.23
N GLY A 1056 32.77 -39.02 6.07
CA GLY A 1056 31.73 -38.37 6.84
C GLY A 1056 31.77 -36.85 6.67
N ARG A 1057 31.08 -36.14 7.55
CA ARG A 1057 30.99 -34.68 7.54
C ARG A 1057 31.19 -34.08 8.92
N LEU A 1058 31.71 -32.86 8.96
CA LEU A 1058 31.97 -32.13 10.20
C LEU A 1058 30.66 -31.65 10.85
N ALA A 1059 30.41 -32.08 12.07
CA ALA A 1059 29.29 -31.63 12.89
C ALA A 1059 29.62 -30.33 13.64
N TYR A 1060 28.59 -29.68 14.18
CA TYR A 1060 28.69 -28.39 14.89
C TYR A 1060 29.55 -28.43 16.16
N ASP A 1061 29.73 -29.61 16.76
CA ASP A 1061 30.53 -29.83 17.96
C ASP A 1061 31.99 -30.22 17.65
N GLY A 1062 32.36 -30.27 16.36
CA GLY A 1062 33.69 -30.65 15.88
C GLY A 1062 33.86 -32.16 15.68
N SER A 1063 32.84 -32.96 15.98
CA SER A 1063 32.83 -34.39 15.66
C SER A 1063 32.64 -34.64 14.16
N VAL A 1064 32.99 -35.84 13.71
CA VAL A 1064 32.69 -36.30 12.35
C VAL A 1064 31.59 -37.32 12.42
N ILE A 1065 30.51 -37.07 11.68
CA ILE A 1065 29.37 -37.98 11.57
C ILE A 1065 29.39 -38.68 10.21
N ASP A 1066 29.12 -39.98 10.21
CA ASP A 1066 28.96 -40.77 9.01
C ASP A 1066 27.56 -40.60 8.38
N VAL A 1067 27.27 -41.40 7.35
CA VAL A 1067 26.00 -41.38 6.62
C VAL A 1067 24.80 -41.85 7.47
N GLU A 1068 25.04 -42.63 8.53
CA GLU A 1068 23.99 -43.07 9.46
C GLU A 1068 23.81 -42.07 10.62
N GLY A 1069 24.54 -40.95 10.59
CA GLY A 1069 24.57 -39.94 11.65
C GLY A 1069 25.36 -40.38 12.89
N LYS A 1070 26.15 -41.45 12.79
CA LYS A 1070 26.96 -41.95 13.89
C LYS A 1070 28.27 -41.18 13.96
N ASN A 1071 28.67 -40.80 15.18
CA ASN A 1071 29.98 -40.21 15.42
C ASN A 1071 31.09 -41.25 15.16
N ILE A 1072 32.01 -40.92 14.24
CA ILE A 1072 33.15 -41.75 13.84
C ILE A 1072 34.50 -41.11 14.19
N GLY A 1073 34.52 -39.98 14.90
CA GLY A 1073 35.73 -39.29 15.33
C GLY A 1073 35.58 -37.77 15.43
N TYR A 1074 36.67 -37.03 15.29
CA TYR A 1074 36.69 -35.56 15.39
C TYR A 1074 37.77 -34.91 14.51
N VAL A 1075 37.63 -33.62 14.27
CA VAL A 1075 38.59 -32.82 13.49
C VAL A 1075 39.51 -32.03 14.43
N LYS A 1076 40.80 -32.04 14.13
CA LYS A 1076 41.80 -31.21 14.81
C LYS A 1076 41.85 -29.79 14.26
N SER A 1077 42.44 -28.88 15.02
CA SER A 1077 42.69 -27.50 14.56
C SER A 1077 43.45 -27.41 13.23
N ASN A 1078 44.34 -28.36 12.94
CA ASN A 1078 45.07 -28.44 11.67
C ASN A 1078 44.30 -29.14 10.53
N GLY A 1079 43.04 -29.54 10.77
CA GLY A 1079 42.13 -30.12 9.79
C GLY A 1079 42.30 -31.62 9.56
N SER A 1080 43.16 -32.28 10.35
CA SER A 1080 43.26 -33.74 10.35
C SER A 1080 42.01 -34.35 10.98
N PHE A 1081 41.43 -35.36 10.33
CA PHE A 1081 40.38 -36.19 10.89
C PHE A 1081 40.99 -37.33 11.71
N ILE A 1082 40.56 -37.44 12.96
CA ILE A 1082 40.97 -38.45 13.92
C ILE A 1082 39.81 -39.39 14.16
N ASP A 1083 39.99 -40.68 13.86
CA ASP A 1083 38.98 -41.70 14.12
C ASP A 1083 38.81 -42.02 15.62
N LEU A 1084 37.83 -42.88 15.94
CA LEU A 1084 37.58 -43.34 17.32
C LEU A 1084 38.77 -44.09 17.93
N ASP A 1085 39.66 -44.66 17.10
CA ASP A 1085 40.89 -45.33 17.52
C ASP A 1085 42.07 -44.34 17.72
N LYS A 1086 41.81 -43.03 17.62
CA LYS A 1086 42.76 -41.93 17.77
C LYS A 1086 43.87 -41.90 16.72
N LYS A 1087 43.60 -42.43 15.51
CA LYS A 1087 44.52 -42.38 14.37
C LYS A 1087 44.10 -41.33 13.37
N VAL A 1088 45.07 -40.78 12.63
CA VAL A 1088 44.78 -39.90 11.49
C VAL A 1088 44.20 -40.75 10.37
N ALA A 1089 42.89 -40.62 10.17
CA ALA A 1089 42.13 -41.40 9.20
C ALA A 1089 41.76 -40.60 7.94
N GLY A 1090 42.04 -39.30 7.92
CA GLY A 1090 41.71 -38.42 6.81
C GLY A 1090 41.92 -36.95 7.10
N TYR A 1091 41.32 -36.09 6.26
CA TYR A 1091 41.39 -34.63 6.36
C TYR A 1091 40.07 -33.98 5.91
N VAL A 1092 39.80 -32.77 6.43
CA VAL A 1092 38.73 -31.92 5.92
C VAL A 1092 39.05 -31.52 4.48
N LEU A 1093 38.07 -31.61 3.56
CA LEU A 1093 38.26 -31.33 2.13
C LEU A 1093 38.88 -29.96 1.86
N GLN A 1094 38.47 -28.93 2.62
CA GLN A 1094 38.99 -27.56 2.50
C GLN A 1094 40.52 -27.49 2.65
N GLU A 1095 41.12 -28.38 3.45
CA GLU A 1095 42.56 -28.47 3.65
C GLU A 1095 43.27 -29.23 2.54
N VAL A 1096 42.63 -30.28 2.02
CA VAL A 1096 43.16 -31.05 0.88
C VAL A 1096 43.22 -30.17 -0.36
N ALA A 1097 42.19 -29.34 -0.60
CA ALA A 1097 42.13 -28.41 -1.72
C ALA A 1097 43.21 -27.31 -1.63
N LYS A 1098 43.47 -26.78 -0.44
CA LYS A 1098 44.56 -25.80 -0.20
C LYS A 1098 45.95 -26.43 -0.38
N ASN A 1099 46.14 -27.67 0.06
CA ASN A 1099 47.43 -28.35 -0.01
C ASN A 1099 47.75 -28.94 -1.40
N ARG A 1100 46.74 -29.26 -2.23
CA ARG A 1100 46.95 -29.75 -3.62
C ARG A 1100 47.11 -28.65 -4.67
N ARG A 1101 46.88 -27.39 -4.33
CA ARG A 1101 47.16 -26.22 -5.20
C ARG A 1101 48.63 -25.74 -5.11
N ASN A 1102 49.47 -26.41 -4.33
CA ASN A 1102 50.92 -26.20 -4.27
C ASN A 1102 51.69 -27.31 -4.98
#